data_AF-A0A836XHZ5-F1
#
_entry.id   AF-A0A836XHZ5-F1
#
_cell.length_a   1.000
_cell.length_b   1.000
_cell.length_c   1.000
_cell.angle_alpha   90.00
_cell.angle_beta   90.00
_cell.angle_gamma   90.00
#
_symmetry.space_group_name_H-M   'P 1'
#
loop_
_entity.id
_entity.type
_entity.pdbx_description
1 polymer ?
#
loop_
_entity_poly.entity_id
_entity_poly.type
_entity_poly.pdbx_seq_one_letter_code
_entity_poly.pdbx_strand_id
1 'polypeptide(L)'
;MRDRALILLACLGAILAAMPQESNAQRATGFENPYYTSGAEIAPSTLVPTVRKWYLPQRLYSLYDWRQDQYSNYARNPYERYNDVFLEGSPFYDVYGNYITQGWQVYNWTEDYPNQNGSSISKDPRFTSWFNNILIASSHTGQFHSSLMVGDGIRTTLTPLTFSKPRFDGVQWDLMTDKYAITLLSSRVSNTGQVAGEEGAAGVQFTTFTNLWAARGQVGVGDFANLGLTFVNAAHRNSDVPFGDNSLQGLLSGPMNTDFVRSIIVRVSDDSPEDGEGGALLSRWRIYIDGVEHTDDIEPTVEGGLRQRGVIEASGQDVITLTFNLEDFSPSVEDEIDDFRQIKFVEIGLVLANDYKVDITSNKQTNQLGTPVFLPMLRAPGNVKDGSNQAFHRFRYGLPTGNRMLGFDLTVSDVAGFELRGEFVQNSQYRRFPNENFTRRQALATNEANAMYLTAQQRAYPWTVFAETFSIDSDYSTRAFIPNAEGEVHYDSEERNIFEFVDDNDDQDELPDWSRRYFGSRVNTRQGRGLLTDNAVFPGIDENNDDISDFNRNFNREPDYTEPFLRFEVDPPEFLFGMDMNNNTVIDRFEDDNQADYPYKLGHRGYNAYVGLEVTPGTNVMVGRLDERLLNTSRENETTYLLLTSKKEMPEKNLWVRLVANPRKVKDDIPDDVFLWVDAPGTRGNGVLTRDQLVARDVFANTIFLEIQYDRFFPFTTKVKHEQFNQLGDSGGLQRDQHFFGVVNKGEYALSFKKWDFLPRWKQLYDSRTPADRGTSKTQVLTEIFSLQATRDVNRNINFTAGAEYELFYNLRERVAPLPPGYLEDGSTLILAGQVANNSSYLGYALTTNVGVRWVREDFHETPAASELFSFITVFAGLGTDR
;
A
#
# COMPACT_ATOMS: atom_id res chain seq x y z
N MET A 1 28.94 -16.59 53.83
CA MET A 1 28.48 -15.33 54.46
C MET A 1 27.16 -14.90 53.82
N ARG A 2 26.13 -15.72 54.01
CA ARG A 2 24.73 -15.29 54.16
C ARG A 2 24.53 -15.07 55.69
N ASP A 3 23.46 -14.38 56.09
CA ASP A 3 22.89 -14.39 57.46
C ASP A 3 23.15 -13.25 58.46
N ARG A 4 23.54 -12.02 58.07
CA ARG A 4 23.62 -10.92 59.09
C ARG A 4 22.97 -9.58 58.75
N ALA A 5 22.40 -9.39 57.57
CA ALA A 5 21.70 -8.14 57.23
C ALA A 5 20.17 -8.20 57.44
N LEU A 6 19.57 -9.39 57.60
CA LEU A 6 18.12 -9.54 57.76
C LEU A 6 17.60 -9.44 59.21
N ILE A 7 18.47 -9.39 60.22
CA ILE A 7 18.06 -9.46 61.63
C ILE A 7 17.99 -8.07 62.30
N LEU A 8 18.56 -7.01 61.71
CA LEU A 8 18.61 -5.69 62.37
C LEU A 8 17.49 -4.70 62.00
N LEU A 9 16.79 -4.87 60.88
CA LEU A 9 15.60 -4.04 60.58
C LEU A 9 14.30 -4.61 61.19
N ALA A 10 14.31 -5.88 61.59
CA ALA A 10 13.18 -6.50 62.28
C ALA A 10 13.01 -6.04 63.74
N CYS A 11 14.00 -5.37 64.34
CA CYS A 11 13.98 -5.00 65.76
C CYS A 11 13.70 -3.52 66.06
N LEU A 12 13.68 -2.61 65.08
CA LEU A 12 13.52 -1.16 65.36
C LEU A 12 12.09 -0.61 65.20
N GLY A 13 11.17 -1.35 64.59
CA GLY A 13 9.77 -0.89 64.44
C GLY A 13 8.86 -1.23 65.63
N ALA A 14 9.29 -2.13 66.53
CA ALA A 14 8.38 -2.80 67.46
C ALA A 14 8.40 -2.27 68.92
N ILE A 15 9.09 -1.16 69.23
CA ILE A 15 9.25 -0.69 70.63
C ILE A 15 8.81 0.77 70.84
N LEU A 16 7.95 1.32 69.97
CA LEU A 16 7.25 2.58 70.26
C LEU A 16 5.73 2.40 70.21
N ALA A 17 5.28 1.45 71.02
CA ALA A 17 3.93 1.42 71.57
C ALA A 17 4.05 1.43 73.10
N ALA A 18 3.81 2.60 73.71
CA ALA A 18 3.45 2.73 75.12
C ALA A 18 2.58 3.99 75.31
N MET A 19 1.26 3.74 75.27
CA MET A 19 0.07 4.48 75.72
C MET A 19 0.21 5.34 77.01
N PRO A 20 -0.85 6.03 77.56
CA PRO A 20 -2.28 6.24 77.17
C PRO A 20 -2.69 7.76 77.23
N GLN A 21 -3.93 8.28 77.03
CA GLN A 21 -5.25 7.91 77.58
C GLN A 21 -6.42 8.77 76.98
N GLU A 22 -7.54 8.10 76.64
CA GLU A 22 -9.00 8.47 76.74
C GLU A 22 -9.61 9.74 76.05
N SER A 23 -10.85 9.80 75.51
CA SER A 23 -12.09 9.01 75.71
C SER A 23 -13.16 9.25 74.60
N ASN A 24 -14.11 8.30 74.54
CA ASN A 24 -15.49 8.30 74.00
C ASN A 24 -15.73 8.00 72.51
N ALA A 25 -16.71 7.18 72.09
CA ALA A 25 -17.32 5.93 72.56
C ALA A 25 -18.43 5.61 71.55
N GLN A 26 -18.31 4.51 70.79
CA GLN A 26 -19.44 3.61 70.57
C GLN A 26 -18.93 2.25 70.08
N ARG A 27 -19.18 1.24 70.92
CA ARG A 27 -18.83 -0.17 70.75
C ARG A 27 -19.80 -0.84 69.79
N ALA A 28 -19.26 -1.67 68.88
CA ALA A 28 -19.62 -3.08 68.78
C ALA A 28 -18.58 -3.84 67.91
N THR A 29 -17.80 -4.64 68.63
CA THR A 29 -16.96 -5.80 68.24
C THR A 29 -17.51 -6.64 67.07
N GLY A 30 -16.73 -7.30 66.21
CA GLY A 30 -15.30 -7.54 66.11
C GLY A 30 -15.02 -8.50 64.94
N PHE A 31 -13.79 -8.41 64.42
CA PHE A 31 -13.15 -9.23 63.39
C PHE A 31 -13.36 -8.80 61.92
N GLU A 32 -12.45 -7.92 61.51
CA GLU A 32 -12.06 -7.65 60.13
C GLU A 32 -11.40 -8.87 59.46
N ASN A 33 -11.76 -8.95 58.18
CA ASN A 33 -11.11 -9.51 57.00
C ASN A 33 -9.61 -9.10 56.91
N PRO A 34 -8.70 -9.99 56.46
CA PRO A 34 -8.17 -9.77 55.11
C PRO A 34 -7.84 -11.06 54.33
N TYR A 35 -8.35 -11.12 53.11
CA TYR A 35 -7.86 -11.82 51.91
C TYR A 35 -6.61 -12.71 52.06
N TYR A 36 -6.80 -14.03 51.99
CA TYR A 36 -5.91 -14.97 51.29
C TYR A 36 -6.75 -16.10 50.70
N THR A 37 -6.56 -16.39 49.42
CA THR A 37 -7.37 -17.31 48.62
C THR A 37 -6.89 -18.75 48.74
N SER A 38 -7.73 -19.67 49.23
CA SER A 38 -7.60 -21.10 48.99
C SER A 38 -8.95 -21.82 49.00
N GLY A 39 -9.49 -22.11 47.81
CA GLY A 39 -10.64 -23.01 47.62
C GLY A 39 -12.02 -22.43 48.00
N ALA A 40 -13.08 -23.19 47.69
CA ALA A 40 -14.46 -22.86 48.05
C ALA A 40 -14.65 -22.96 49.58
N GLU A 41 -14.32 -21.90 50.31
CA GLU A 41 -14.59 -21.81 51.74
C GLU A 41 -16.09 -21.63 52.00
N ILE A 42 -16.61 -22.52 52.84
CA ILE A 42 -17.92 -22.38 53.46
C ILE A 42 -17.76 -21.30 54.55
N ALA A 43 -18.36 -20.12 54.33
CA ALA A 43 -18.27 -19.00 55.27
C ALA A 43 -18.64 -19.46 56.70
N PRO A 44 -17.86 -19.15 57.75
CA PRO A 44 -18.12 -19.61 59.12
C PRO A 44 -19.53 -19.27 59.64
N SER A 45 -20.14 -18.20 59.12
CA SER A 45 -21.53 -17.80 59.38
C SER A 45 -22.58 -18.81 58.92
N THR A 46 -22.22 -19.74 58.03
CA THR A 46 -23.09 -20.83 57.56
C THR A 46 -22.97 -22.11 58.39
N LEU A 47 -22.02 -22.17 59.34
CA LEU A 47 -21.76 -23.32 60.22
C LEU A 47 -22.48 -23.23 61.59
N VAL A 48 -23.51 -22.40 61.71
CA VAL A 48 -24.32 -22.30 62.94
C VAL A 48 -25.41 -23.38 62.91
N PRO A 49 -25.50 -24.29 63.91
CA PRO A 49 -26.54 -25.31 63.95
C PRO A 49 -27.89 -24.67 64.27
N THR A 50 -28.58 -24.19 63.24
CA THR A 50 -29.92 -23.63 63.34
C THR A 50 -30.81 -24.30 62.30
N VAL A 51 -32.07 -24.57 62.64
CA VAL A 51 -33.09 -25.07 61.68
C VAL A 51 -33.40 -24.01 60.61
N ARG A 52 -33.09 -22.73 60.91
CA ARG A 52 -33.23 -21.62 59.97
C ARG A 52 -32.16 -21.73 58.88
N LYS A 53 -32.59 -21.90 57.63
CA LYS A 53 -31.69 -21.85 56.48
C LYS A 53 -31.09 -20.44 56.38
N TRP A 54 -29.77 -20.36 56.42
CA TRP A 54 -29.05 -19.13 56.10
C TRP A 54 -28.79 -19.12 54.59
N TYR A 55 -29.17 -18.03 53.94
CA TYR A 55 -28.85 -17.81 52.53
C TYR A 55 -27.61 -16.92 52.49
N LEU A 56 -26.58 -17.32 51.73
CA LEU A 56 -25.47 -16.42 51.46
C LEU A 56 -26.03 -15.17 50.76
N PRO A 57 -25.58 -13.96 51.12
CA PRO A 57 -25.81 -12.78 50.30
C PRO A 57 -25.37 -13.08 48.86
N GLN A 58 -26.33 -13.17 47.96
CA GLN A 58 -26.11 -13.34 46.52
C GLN A 58 -26.33 -12.00 45.81
N ARG A 59 -26.16 -11.98 44.48
CA ARG A 59 -26.19 -10.78 43.65
C ARG A 59 -27.42 -9.87 43.87
N LEU A 60 -28.58 -10.43 44.20
CA LEU A 60 -29.80 -9.66 44.49
C LEU A 60 -29.74 -8.89 45.82
N TYR A 61 -29.01 -9.40 46.81
CA TYR A 61 -28.75 -8.68 48.04
C TYR A 61 -27.77 -7.53 47.80
N SER A 62 -26.69 -7.74 47.03
CA SER A 62 -25.71 -6.69 46.77
C SER A 62 -26.26 -5.56 45.88
N LEU A 63 -27.18 -5.86 44.95
CA LEU A 63 -27.75 -4.86 44.03
C LEU A 63 -29.00 -4.16 44.59
N TYR A 64 -29.84 -4.86 45.37
CA TYR A 64 -31.16 -4.35 45.81
C TYR A 64 -31.36 -4.37 47.34
N ASP A 65 -30.33 -4.68 48.14
CA ASP A 65 -30.43 -5.03 49.59
C ASP A 65 -31.56 -6.04 49.87
N TRP A 66 -31.88 -6.90 48.89
CA TRP A 66 -33.01 -7.80 48.99
C TRP A 66 -32.73 -8.93 49.97
N ARG A 67 -33.48 -8.96 51.07
CA ARG A 67 -33.36 -9.99 52.12
C ARG A 67 -34.56 -10.91 52.04
N GLN A 68 -34.30 -12.21 51.88
CA GLN A 68 -35.37 -13.21 51.73
C GLN A 68 -36.29 -13.32 52.96
N ASP A 69 -35.86 -12.82 54.12
CA ASP A 69 -36.61 -12.85 55.37
C ASP A 69 -37.40 -11.56 55.67
N GLN A 70 -37.29 -10.54 54.82
CA GLN A 70 -37.98 -9.27 55.01
C GLN A 70 -39.30 -9.20 54.25
N TYR A 71 -40.29 -8.55 54.86
CA TYR A 71 -41.59 -8.29 54.24
C TYR A 71 -41.46 -7.21 53.16
N SER A 72 -41.72 -7.57 51.90
CA SER A 72 -41.75 -6.63 50.77
C SER A 72 -43.11 -5.92 50.68
N ASN A 73 -43.13 -4.59 50.79
CA ASN A 73 -44.34 -3.76 50.62
C ASN A 73 -44.16 -2.70 49.53
N TYR A 74 -44.69 -3.00 48.34
CA TYR A 74 -44.57 -2.12 47.17
C TYR A 74 -45.45 -0.87 47.19
N ALA A 75 -46.30 -0.71 48.22
CA ALA A 75 -47.13 0.48 48.41
C ALA A 75 -46.38 1.61 49.15
N ARG A 76 -45.31 1.30 49.89
CA ARG A 76 -44.43 2.30 50.54
C ARG A 76 -43.07 2.45 49.85
N ASN A 77 -42.49 1.34 49.37
CA ASN A 77 -41.24 1.34 48.62
C ASN A 77 -41.55 0.79 47.22
N PRO A 78 -41.50 1.59 46.14
CA PRO A 78 -41.86 1.11 44.80
C PRO A 78 -41.03 -0.12 44.38
N TYR A 79 -41.64 -1.03 43.61
CA TYR A 79 -40.94 -2.20 43.07
C TYR A 79 -39.79 -1.73 42.17
N GLU A 80 -38.56 -2.07 42.54
CA GLU A 80 -37.39 -1.90 41.70
C GLU A 80 -37.33 -3.06 40.72
N ARG A 81 -37.34 -2.76 39.43
CA ARG A 81 -37.15 -3.77 38.38
C ARG A 81 -35.73 -4.33 38.52
N TYR A 82 -35.57 -5.65 38.33
CA TYR A 82 -34.24 -6.20 38.10
C TYR A 82 -33.62 -5.49 36.89
N ASN A 83 -32.55 -4.75 37.14
CA ASN A 83 -31.67 -4.24 36.11
C ASN A 83 -31.13 -5.44 35.38
N ASP A 84 -31.06 -5.32 34.06
CA ASP A 84 -30.46 -6.36 33.28
C ASP A 84 -29.00 -6.45 33.68
N VAL A 85 -28.67 -7.59 34.29
CA VAL A 85 -27.36 -7.90 34.83
C VAL A 85 -26.33 -7.95 33.70
N PHE A 86 -26.80 -8.18 32.47
CA PHE A 86 -26.04 -8.06 31.23
C PHE A 86 -25.75 -6.62 30.80
N LEU A 87 -26.07 -5.58 31.60
CA LEU A 87 -25.63 -4.21 31.32
C LEU A 87 -24.25 -3.89 31.94
N GLU A 88 -23.87 -4.59 33.01
CA GLU A 88 -22.65 -4.29 33.76
C GLU A 88 -21.44 -5.14 33.38
N GLY A 89 -21.63 -6.27 32.70
CA GLY A 89 -20.51 -7.15 32.39
C GLY A 89 -20.51 -8.51 33.09
N SER A 90 -19.63 -9.38 32.60
CA SER A 90 -19.11 -10.52 33.36
C SER A 90 -17.83 -10.12 34.12
N PRO A 91 -17.56 -10.70 35.30
CA PRO A 91 -16.29 -10.51 36.00
C PRO A 91 -15.15 -11.23 35.25
N PHE A 92 -14.03 -10.54 35.05
CA PHE A 92 -12.82 -11.06 34.43
C PHE A 92 -11.69 -11.16 35.45
N TYR A 93 -10.90 -12.21 35.29
CA TYR A 93 -9.76 -12.52 36.14
C TYR A 93 -8.52 -12.72 35.26
N ASP A 94 -7.34 -12.40 35.81
CA ASP A 94 -6.08 -12.67 35.13
C ASP A 94 -5.74 -14.17 35.20
N VAL A 95 -4.65 -14.56 34.54
CA VAL A 95 -4.14 -15.95 34.52
C VAL A 95 -3.75 -16.48 35.90
N TYR A 96 -3.61 -15.61 36.91
CA TYR A 96 -3.31 -15.96 38.30
C TYR A 96 -4.57 -16.02 39.18
N GLY A 97 -5.74 -15.72 38.63
CA GLY A 97 -7.01 -15.67 39.34
C GLY A 97 -7.28 -14.37 40.10
N ASN A 98 -6.49 -13.31 39.87
CA ASN A 98 -6.78 -11.99 40.43
C ASN A 98 -7.91 -11.33 39.66
N TYR A 99 -8.83 -10.70 40.37
CA TYR A 99 -9.92 -9.95 39.76
C TYR A 99 -9.38 -8.72 39.02
N ILE A 100 -9.71 -8.58 37.74
CA ILE A 100 -9.35 -7.42 36.89
C ILE A 100 -10.47 -6.38 36.96
N THR A 101 -11.65 -6.74 36.46
CA THR A 101 -12.81 -5.86 36.33
C THR A 101 -14.08 -6.65 36.02
N GLN A 102 -15.25 -6.01 36.10
CA GLN A 102 -16.52 -6.53 35.59
C GLN A 102 -16.87 -5.70 34.36
N GLY A 103 -17.05 -6.36 33.22
CA GLY A 103 -17.24 -5.68 31.95
C GLY A 103 -17.39 -6.65 30.78
N TRP A 104 -16.86 -6.26 29.62
CA TRP A 104 -16.96 -7.00 28.37
C TRP A 104 -15.59 -7.29 27.77
N GLN A 105 -15.37 -8.52 27.29
CA GLN A 105 -14.17 -8.86 26.54
C GLN A 105 -14.36 -8.47 25.08
N VAL A 106 -13.77 -7.35 24.68
CA VAL A 106 -13.97 -6.77 23.34
C VAL A 106 -13.07 -7.44 22.30
N TYR A 107 -11.84 -7.78 22.69
CA TYR A 107 -10.85 -8.45 21.85
C TYR A 107 -10.14 -9.53 22.66
N ASN A 108 -9.87 -10.67 22.03
CA ASN A 108 -9.02 -11.71 22.61
C ASN A 108 -8.28 -12.45 21.49
N TRP A 109 -6.97 -12.64 21.68
CA TRP A 109 -6.14 -13.49 20.84
C TRP A 109 -5.35 -14.42 21.75
N THR A 110 -5.60 -15.73 21.59
CA THR A 110 -4.92 -16.79 22.34
C THR A 110 -4.25 -17.75 21.39
N GLU A 111 -3.06 -18.22 21.78
CA GLU A 111 -2.37 -19.31 21.10
C GLU A 111 -1.93 -20.35 22.12
N ASP A 112 -2.60 -21.51 22.10
CA ASP A 112 -2.33 -22.62 22.99
C ASP A 112 -1.58 -23.72 22.24
N TYR A 113 -0.38 -24.05 22.74
CA TYR A 113 0.47 -25.09 22.17
C TYR A 113 0.80 -26.18 23.22
N PRO A 114 0.78 -27.47 22.88
CA PRO A 114 0.21 -28.07 21.67
C PRO A 114 -1.31 -28.28 21.83
N ASN A 115 -2.12 -27.77 20.90
CA ASN A 115 -3.56 -28.03 20.87
C ASN A 115 -4.12 -27.91 19.44
N GLN A 116 -5.07 -28.79 19.09
CA GLN A 116 -5.86 -28.62 17.87
C GLN A 116 -6.71 -27.36 17.97
N ASN A 117 -6.76 -26.61 16.87
CA ASN A 117 -7.46 -25.32 16.84
C ASN A 117 -6.97 -24.35 17.93
N GLY A 118 -5.68 -24.43 18.25
CA GLY A 118 -5.07 -23.74 19.38
C GLY A 118 -4.85 -22.23 19.17
N SER A 119 -4.90 -21.73 17.93
CA SER A 119 -4.90 -20.29 17.65
C SER A 119 -6.33 -19.79 17.49
N SER A 120 -6.77 -18.89 18.38
CA SER A 120 -8.13 -18.35 18.40
C SER A 120 -8.11 -16.83 18.47
N ILE A 121 -8.83 -16.17 17.55
CA ILE A 121 -9.08 -14.72 17.59
C ILE A 121 -10.58 -14.48 17.75
N SER A 122 -10.95 -13.65 18.72
CA SER A 122 -12.32 -13.23 18.98
C SER A 122 -12.40 -11.71 19.00
N LYS A 123 -13.19 -11.15 18.08
CA LYS A 123 -13.58 -9.73 18.03
C LYS A 123 -15.08 -9.66 18.32
N ASP A 124 -15.45 -9.05 19.44
CA ASP A 124 -16.85 -8.90 19.85
C ASP A 124 -17.59 -7.86 18.98
N PRO A 125 -18.91 -7.96 18.72
CA PRO A 125 -19.65 -6.93 17.95
C PRO A 125 -19.46 -5.48 18.43
N ARG A 126 -19.14 -5.29 19.72
CA ARG A 126 -18.82 -3.98 20.31
C ARG A 126 -17.53 -3.38 19.75
N PHE A 127 -16.58 -4.21 19.31
CA PHE A 127 -15.35 -3.75 18.67
C PHE A 127 -15.65 -2.86 17.44
N THR A 128 -16.58 -3.28 16.59
CA THR A 128 -17.03 -2.49 15.44
C THR A 128 -18.00 -1.39 15.84
N SER A 129 -19.02 -1.71 16.64
CA SER A 129 -20.14 -0.78 16.90
C SER A 129 -19.85 0.33 17.91
N TRP A 130 -18.98 0.10 18.90
CA TRP A 130 -18.65 1.09 19.94
C TRP A 130 -17.27 1.72 19.70
N PHE A 131 -16.33 0.94 19.17
CA PHE A 131 -14.92 1.34 19.03
C PHE A 131 -14.48 1.55 17.57
N ASN A 132 -15.40 1.47 16.60
CA ASN A 132 -15.11 1.70 15.17
C ASN A 132 -13.87 0.91 14.67
N ASN A 133 -13.74 -0.34 15.11
CA ASN A 133 -12.63 -1.25 14.76
C ASN A 133 -11.24 -0.80 15.24
N ILE A 134 -11.13 0.05 16.27
CA ILE A 134 -9.85 0.41 16.88
C ILE A 134 -9.94 0.55 18.41
N LEU A 135 -9.04 -0.13 19.11
CA LEU A 135 -8.84 -0.03 20.56
C LEU A 135 -7.46 0.56 20.83
N ILE A 136 -7.39 1.62 21.65
CA ILE A 136 -6.15 2.28 22.02
C ILE A 136 -6.04 2.34 23.55
N ALA A 137 -4.97 1.78 24.08
CA ALA A 137 -4.60 1.89 25.49
C ALA A 137 -3.24 2.59 25.60
N SER A 138 -3.23 3.81 26.10
CA SER A 138 -2.02 4.62 26.23
C SER A 138 -1.67 4.93 27.68
N SER A 139 -0.38 5.06 27.95
CA SER A 139 0.16 5.49 29.24
C SER A 139 1.42 6.31 29.04
N HIS A 140 1.71 7.23 29.96
CA HIS A 140 2.95 8.00 29.95
C HIS A 140 3.43 8.23 31.38
N THR A 141 4.75 8.28 31.56
CA THR A 141 5.38 8.65 32.83
C THR A 141 6.74 9.29 32.54
N GLY A 142 6.86 10.58 32.83
CA GLY A 142 8.06 11.35 32.48
C GLY A 142 8.28 11.38 30.98
N GLN A 143 9.48 10.96 30.54
CA GLN A 143 9.87 10.85 29.13
C GLN A 143 9.40 9.54 28.47
N PHE A 144 8.84 8.60 29.24
CA PHE A 144 8.41 7.31 28.70
C PHE A 144 6.94 7.38 28.26
N HIS A 145 6.70 7.04 27.00
CA HIS A 145 5.38 6.95 26.37
C HIS A 145 5.16 5.53 25.88
N SER A 146 3.94 5.00 26.08
CA SER A 146 3.52 3.69 25.59
C SER A 146 2.11 3.78 25.02
N SER A 147 1.89 3.19 23.85
CA SER A 147 0.57 3.06 23.23
C SER A 147 0.39 1.65 22.67
N LEU A 148 -0.62 0.92 23.15
CA LEU A 148 -1.03 -0.36 22.61
C LEU A 148 -2.31 -0.16 21.80
N MET A 149 -2.26 -0.53 20.53
CA MET A 149 -3.35 -0.41 19.57
C MET A 149 -3.73 -1.79 19.04
N VAL A 150 -5.03 -2.05 18.93
CA VAL A 150 -5.60 -3.23 18.28
C VAL A 150 -6.65 -2.75 17.30
N GLY A 151 -6.50 -3.07 16.01
CA GLY A 151 -7.38 -2.53 14.98
C GLY A 151 -7.38 -3.33 13.69
N ASP A 152 -8.38 -3.07 12.84
CA ASP A 152 -8.54 -3.72 11.52
C ASP A 152 -8.03 -2.86 10.35
N GLY A 153 -7.37 -1.73 10.67
CA GLY A 153 -6.95 -0.72 9.71
C GLY A 153 -6.09 0.36 10.37
N ILE A 154 -4.99 -0.06 10.99
CA ILE A 154 -4.00 0.86 11.58
C ILE A 154 -3.04 1.31 10.47
N ARG A 155 -2.92 2.62 10.22
CA ARG A 155 -1.86 3.14 9.34
C ARG A 155 -0.50 2.89 9.99
N THR A 156 0.33 2.05 9.36
CA THR A 156 1.59 1.60 9.96
C THR A 156 2.71 1.55 8.93
N THR A 157 3.82 2.24 9.19
CA THR A 157 5.06 2.08 8.43
C THR A 157 6.23 1.88 9.39
N LEU A 158 6.97 0.79 9.24
CA LEU A 158 8.26 0.60 9.89
C LEU A 158 9.33 1.24 9.03
N THR A 159 9.51 0.76 7.80
CA THR A 159 10.36 1.37 6.77
C THR A 159 9.76 1.07 5.39
N PRO A 160 10.03 1.88 4.35
CA PRO A 160 9.47 1.66 3.02
C PRO A 160 9.94 0.36 2.36
N LEU A 161 11.12 -0.17 2.70
CA LEU A 161 11.55 -1.47 2.17
C LEU A 161 11.03 -2.66 2.97
N THR A 162 10.62 -2.52 4.24
CA THR A 162 10.26 -3.70 5.08
C THR A 162 8.78 -3.85 5.40
N PHE A 163 8.08 -2.78 5.78
CA PHE A 163 6.68 -2.84 6.17
C PHE A 163 6.03 -1.45 6.08
N SER A 164 5.05 -1.29 5.20
CA SER A 164 4.27 -0.07 5.02
C SER A 164 2.85 -0.44 4.56
N LYS A 165 1.85 -0.19 5.41
CA LYS A 165 0.45 -0.47 5.10
C LYS A 165 -0.43 0.75 5.41
N PRO A 166 -1.36 1.13 4.51
CA PRO A 166 -2.45 2.04 4.87
C PRO A 166 -3.36 1.43 5.94
N ARG A 167 -3.56 0.11 5.89
CA ARG A 167 -4.46 -0.64 6.79
C ARG A 167 -3.83 -1.92 7.32
N PHE A 168 -3.11 -1.83 8.43
CA PHE A 168 -2.67 -3.01 9.17
C PHE A 168 -3.79 -3.55 10.09
N ASP A 169 -4.19 -4.80 9.88
CA ASP A 169 -5.07 -5.55 10.78
C ASP A 169 -4.22 -6.35 11.77
N GLY A 170 -4.22 -5.94 13.04
CA GLY A 170 -3.43 -6.57 14.08
C GLY A 170 -3.25 -5.72 15.33
N VAL A 171 -2.16 -6.02 16.03
CA VAL A 171 -1.73 -5.35 17.26
C VAL A 171 -0.47 -4.55 16.98
N GLN A 172 -0.46 -3.27 17.35
CA GLN A 172 0.72 -2.41 17.34
C GLN A 172 1.01 -1.91 18.76
N TRP A 173 2.23 -2.06 19.22
CA TRP A 173 2.68 -1.52 20.50
C TRP A 173 3.88 -0.61 20.30
N ASP A 174 3.66 0.67 20.55
CA ASP A 174 4.69 1.71 20.47
C ASP A 174 5.19 2.08 21.86
N LEU A 175 6.51 2.19 21.98
CA LEU A 175 7.25 2.62 23.16
C LEU A 175 8.20 3.73 22.73
N MET A 176 8.15 4.88 23.38
CA MET A 176 9.00 6.02 23.02
C MET A 176 9.60 6.68 24.26
N THR A 177 10.85 7.09 24.12
CA THR A 177 11.60 7.96 25.03
C THR A 177 12.31 9.04 24.22
N ASP A 178 12.97 9.99 24.89
CA ASP A 178 13.75 11.04 24.21
C ASP A 178 14.83 10.50 23.25
N LYS A 179 15.36 9.29 23.49
CA LYS A 179 16.46 8.71 22.71
C LYS A 179 16.10 7.44 21.95
N TYR A 180 15.12 6.68 22.44
CA TYR A 180 14.76 5.37 21.89
C TYR A 180 13.30 5.34 21.49
N ALA A 181 13.02 4.82 20.32
CA ALA A 181 11.67 4.45 19.89
C ALA A 181 11.65 2.96 19.53
N ILE A 182 10.62 2.24 19.95
CA ILE A 182 10.41 0.84 19.65
C ILE A 182 8.94 0.66 19.24
N THR A 183 8.72 0.05 18.08
CA THR A 183 7.40 -0.36 17.62
C THR A 183 7.41 -1.87 17.45
N LEU A 184 6.40 -2.55 18.00
CA LEU A 184 6.19 -3.99 17.87
C LEU A 184 4.86 -4.23 17.17
N LEU A 185 4.84 -5.07 16.13
CA LEU A 185 3.64 -5.48 15.42
C LEU A 185 3.42 -6.98 15.57
N SER A 186 2.16 -7.39 15.73
CA SER A 186 1.78 -8.79 15.76
C SER A 186 0.41 -8.98 15.11
N SER A 187 0.27 -9.98 14.23
CA SER A 187 -1.00 -10.31 13.60
C SER A 187 -1.04 -11.79 13.16
N ARG A 188 -2.23 -12.41 13.17
CA ARG A 188 -2.48 -13.71 12.53
C ARG A 188 -3.00 -13.48 11.11
N VAL A 189 -2.11 -13.05 10.22
CA VAL A 189 -2.43 -12.56 8.86
C VAL A 189 -3.32 -13.50 8.02
N SER A 190 -3.31 -14.80 8.33
CA SER A 190 -4.36 -15.71 7.84
C SER A 190 -5.68 -15.49 8.61
N ASN A 191 -6.59 -14.74 7.98
CA ASN A 191 -7.99 -14.58 8.41
C ASN A 191 -8.19 -13.85 9.76
N THR A 192 -7.69 -12.61 9.86
CA THR A 192 -7.85 -11.70 11.02
C THR A 192 -9.16 -10.90 11.04
N GLY A 193 -9.75 -10.58 9.88
CA GLY A 193 -10.84 -9.60 9.77
C GLY A 193 -12.25 -10.08 10.15
N GLN A 194 -12.40 -11.24 10.79
CA GLN A 194 -13.73 -11.76 11.17
C GLN A 194 -14.16 -11.25 12.55
N VAL A 195 -15.28 -10.51 12.58
CA VAL A 195 -15.99 -10.09 13.79
C VAL A 195 -17.09 -11.10 14.10
N ALA A 196 -17.25 -11.44 15.38
CA ALA A 196 -18.32 -12.32 15.83
C ALA A 196 -19.70 -11.73 15.48
N GLY A 197 -20.62 -12.57 15.01
CA GLY A 197 -21.98 -12.12 14.67
C GLY A 197 -22.86 -11.85 15.90
N GLU A 198 -22.54 -12.49 17.03
CA GLU A 198 -23.27 -12.37 18.30
C GLU A 198 -22.28 -12.35 19.47
N GLU A 199 -22.71 -11.79 20.61
CA GLU A 199 -21.91 -11.78 21.84
C GLU A 199 -21.67 -13.21 22.34
N GLY A 200 -20.41 -13.52 22.68
CA GLY A 200 -20.02 -14.84 23.19
C GLY A 200 -19.87 -15.94 22.14
N ALA A 201 -19.88 -15.61 20.85
CA ALA A 201 -19.52 -16.57 19.80
C ALA A 201 -18.08 -17.10 20.00
N ALA A 202 -17.84 -18.34 19.59
CA ALA A 202 -16.48 -18.90 19.60
C ALA A 202 -15.58 -18.08 18.66
N GLY A 203 -14.33 -17.86 19.09
CA GLY A 203 -13.32 -17.22 18.24
C GLY A 203 -13.05 -18.03 16.97
N VAL A 204 -12.50 -17.38 15.96
CA VAL A 204 -12.07 -18.04 14.73
C VAL A 204 -10.80 -18.83 15.01
N GLN A 205 -10.92 -20.14 14.95
CA GLN A 205 -9.88 -21.08 15.34
C GLN A 205 -9.19 -21.73 14.14
N PHE A 206 -7.87 -21.87 14.22
CA PHE A 206 -7.07 -22.58 13.21
C PHE A 206 -5.99 -23.45 13.86
N THR A 207 -5.76 -24.61 13.26
CA THR A 207 -4.55 -25.41 13.51
C THR A 207 -3.37 -24.91 12.68
N THR A 208 -3.56 -24.69 11.37
CA THR A 208 -2.54 -24.17 10.45
C THR A 208 -2.84 -22.71 10.12
N PHE A 209 -1.91 -21.82 10.41
CA PHE A 209 -2.10 -20.37 10.25
C PHE A 209 -0.76 -19.68 9.98
N THR A 210 -0.79 -18.41 9.61
CA THR A 210 0.42 -17.59 9.46
C THR A 210 0.40 -16.46 10.47
N ASN A 211 1.49 -16.34 11.23
CA ASN A 211 1.71 -15.21 12.11
C ASN A 211 2.73 -14.26 11.50
N LEU A 212 2.41 -12.97 11.56
CA LEU A 212 3.32 -11.87 11.32
C LEU A 212 3.79 -11.34 12.67
N TRP A 213 5.11 -11.28 12.87
CA TRP A 213 5.74 -10.50 13.92
C TRP A 213 6.69 -9.50 13.27
N ALA A 214 6.61 -8.24 13.69
CA ALA A 214 7.55 -7.23 13.26
C ALA A 214 7.98 -6.36 14.44
N ALA A 215 9.17 -5.79 14.32
CA ALA A 215 9.73 -4.87 15.30
C ALA A 215 10.59 -3.84 14.59
N ARG A 216 10.49 -2.58 15.01
CA ARG A 216 11.46 -1.54 14.68
C ARG A 216 11.98 -0.94 15.96
N GLY A 217 13.31 -0.84 16.09
CA GLY A 217 13.98 -0.12 17.15
C GLY A 217 14.81 1.00 16.55
N GLN A 218 14.63 2.22 17.03
CA GLN A 218 15.39 3.40 16.62
C GLN A 218 16.12 4.00 17.81
N VAL A 219 17.36 4.43 17.59
CA VAL A 219 18.18 5.16 18.56
C VAL A 219 18.69 6.47 17.96
N GLY A 220 18.46 7.57 18.67
CA GLY A 220 19.11 8.86 18.41
C GLY A 220 20.56 8.83 18.87
N VAL A 221 21.51 9.15 17.97
CA VAL A 221 22.94 9.28 18.26
C VAL A 221 23.32 10.76 18.17
N GLY A 222 23.34 11.42 19.33
CA GLY A 222 23.42 12.88 19.38
C GLY A 222 22.14 13.52 18.84
N ASP A 223 22.25 14.75 18.36
CA ASP A 223 21.10 15.52 17.86
C ASP A 223 21.00 15.48 16.32
N PHE A 224 21.89 14.73 15.66
CA PHE A 224 22.09 14.81 14.21
C PHE A 224 21.93 13.46 13.48
N ALA A 225 21.84 12.33 14.19
CA ALA A 225 21.75 11.02 13.55
C ALA A 225 20.74 10.09 14.24
N ASN A 226 20.05 9.31 13.44
CA ASN A 226 19.13 8.25 13.86
C ASN A 226 19.55 6.94 13.20
N LEU A 227 19.67 5.89 14.01
CA LEU A 227 19.94 4.53 13.56
C LEU A 227 18.73 3.66 13.86
N GLY A 228 18.24 2.96 12.85
CA GLY A 228 17.12 2.02 12.97
C GLY A 228 17.53 0.59 12.65
N LEU A 229 16.93 -0.35 13.37
CA LEU A 229 16.93 -1.77 13.05
C LEU A 229 15.49 -2.24 12.93
N THR A 230 15.20 -2.93 11.84
CA THR A 230 13.85 -3.44 11.55
C THR A 230 13.89 -4.94 11.33
N PHE A 231 12.92 -5.64 11.87
CA PHE A 231 12.68 -7.06 11.69
C PHE A 231 11.23 -7.26 11.29
N VAL A 232 10.98 -8.02 10.23
CA VAL A 232 9.64 -8.42 9.81
C VAL A 232 9.67 -9.90 9.51
N ASN A 233 8.72 -10.67 10.01
CA ASN A 233 8.63 -12.09 9.72
C ASN A 233 7.18 -12.52 9.64
N ALA A 234 6.78 -13.10 8.52
CA ALA A 234 5.55 -13.85 8.40
C ALA A 234 5.88 -15.31 8.11
N ALA A 235 5.35 -16.22 8.93
CA ALA A 235 5.68 -17.63 8.82
C ALA A 235 4.51 -18.53 9.23
N HIS A 236 4.36 -19.65 8.54
CA HIS A 236 3.38 -20.68 8.86
C HIS A 236 3.67 -21.31 10.23
N ARG A 237 2.60 -21.51 11.00
CA ARG A 237 2.59 -22.09 12.33
C ARG A 237 1.57 -23.22 12.39
N ASN A 238 1.81 -24.13 13.33
CA ASN A 238 0.94 -25.24 13.64
C ASN A 238 0.76 -25.33 15.15
N SER A 239 -0.48 -25.12 15.61
CA SER A 239 -0.79 -25.21 17.04
C SER A 239 -0.72 -26.65 17.58
N ASP A 240 -0.79 -27.69 16.72
CA ASP A 240 -0.76 -29.09 17.15
C ASP A 240 0.63 -29.54 17.62
N VAL A 241 1.68 -28.80 17.27
CA VAL A 241 3.06 -29.09 17.69
C VAL A 241 3.51 -28.13 18.79
N PRO A 242 4.42 -28.55 19.69
CA PRO A 242 4.93 -27.68 20.75
C PRO A 242 5.46 -26.35 20.19
N PHE A 243 5.31 -25.26 20.94
CA PHE A 243 5.75 -23.92 20.50
C PHE A 243 7.23 -23.89 20.06
N GLY A 244 8.12 -24.60 20.77
CA GLY A 244 9.54 -24.68 20.42
C GLY A 244 9.85 -25.40 19.09
N ASP A 245 8.92 -26.22 18.59
CA ASP A 245 9.03 -26.86 17.27
C ASP A 245 8.46 -25.97 16.14
N ASN A 246 7.77 -24.87 16.48
CA ASN A 246 7.34 -23.86 15.51
C ASN A 246 8.49 -22.89 15.22
N SER A 247 9.15 -23.05 14.06
CA SER A 247 10.25 -22.17 13.64
C SER A 247 9.75 -20.82 13.11
N LEU A 248 10.56 -19.75 13.28
CA LEU A 248 10.39 -18.46 12.58
C LEU A 248 10.60 -18.57 11.07
N GLN A 249 11.16 -19.69 10.60
CA GLN A 249 11.30 -20.03 9.19
C GLN A 249 10.04 -20.72 8.64
N GLY A 250 9.00 -20.83 9.46
CA GLY A 250 7.76 -21.52 9.17
C GLY A 250 7.89 -23.04 9.22
N LEU A 251 6.75 -23.71 9.07
CA LEU A 251 6.61 -25.16 8.99
C LEU A 251 5.44 -25.51 8.06
N LEU A 252 5.47 -26.68 7.42
CA LEU A 252 4.33 -27.16 6.65
C LEU A 252 3.44 -28.03 7.54
N SER A 253 2.13 -27.77 7.50
CA SER A 253 1.13 -28.52 8.24
C SER A 253 -0.19 -28.59 7.47
N GLY A 254 -1.13 -29.37 7.98
CA GLY A 254 -2.42 -29.56 7.32
C GLY A 254 -2.25 -30.06 5.89
N PRO A 255 -3.12 -29.66 4.95
CA PRO A 255 -3.09 -30.11 3.56
C PRO A 255 -1.78 -29.85 2.80
N MET A 256 -1.00 -28.84 3.20
CA MET A 256 0.30 -28.57 2.58
C MET A 256 1.31 -29.70 2.83
N ASN A 257 1.20 -30.40 3.96
CA ASN A 257 2.12 -31.47 4.35
C ASN A 257 1.53 -32.88 4.31
N THR A 258 0.23 -33.05 4.04
CA THR A 258 -0.36 -34.38 3.85
C THR A 258 0.06 -34.97 2.50
N ASP A 259 0.08 -36.30 2.37
CA ASP A 259 0.54 -37.02 1.17
C ASP A 259 2.03 -36.77 0.85
N PHE A 260 2.47 -37.26 -0.31
CA PHE A 260 3.86 -37.26 -0.75
C PHE A 260 4.05 -36.47 -2.05
N VAL A 261 5.26 -35.92 -2.23
CA VAL A 261 5.68 -35.45 -3.55
C VAL A 261 5.91 -36.65 -4.45
N ARG A 262 5.19 -36.73 -5.56
CA ARG A 262 5.30 -37.80 -6.56
C ARG A 262 6.04 -37.34 -7.80
N SER A 263 5.95 -36.06 -8.13
CA SER A 263 6.64 -35.51 -9.29
C SER A 263 7.14 -34.09 -9.03
N ILE A 264 8.33 -33.78 -9.50
CA ILE A 264 8.89 -32.43 -9.54
C ILE A 264 9.06 -32.02 -11.00
N ILE A 265 8.53 -30.86 -11.35
CA ILE A 265 8.62 -30.33 -12.71
C ILE A 265 9.44 -29.05 -12.67
N VAL A 266 10.48 -28.98 -13.49
CA VAL A 266 11.37 -27.83 -13.61
C VAL A 266 11.23 -27.24 -15.00
N ARG A 267 10.99 -25.93 -15.08
CA ARG A 267 11.00 -25.16 -16.33
C ARG A 267 12.27 -24.34 -16.40
N VAL A 268 12.96 -24.43 -17.53
CA VAL A 268 14.09 -23.59 -17.89
C VAL A 268 13.69 -22.79 -19.12
N SER A 269 13.68 -21.47 -19.01
CA SER A 269 13.35 -20.55 -20.09
C SER A 269 14.41 -19.46 -20.21
N ASP A 270 14.36 -18.72 -21.30
CA ASP A 270 15.04 -17.44 -21.46
C ASP A 270 14.50 -16.41 -20.42
N ASP A 271 15.36 -15.64 -19.76
CA ASP A 271 14.92 -14.55 -18.84
C ASP A 271 14.71 -13.21 -19.58
N SER A 272 15.28 -13.05 -20.78
CA SER A 272 15.10 -11.90 -21.68
C SER A 272 14.53 -12.32 -23.04
N PRO A 273 13.33 -12.95 -23.10
CA PRO A 273 12.81 -13.58 -24.31
C PRO A 273 12.52 -12.60 -25.46
N GLU A 274 12.55 -11.29 -25.22
CA GLU A 274 12.21 -10.27 -26.22
C GLU A 274 13.33 -9.99 -27.23
N ASP A 275 14.58 -10.33 -26.91
CA ASP A 275 15.69 -10.14 -27.85
C ASP A 275 15.80 -11.26 -28.89
N GLY A 276 15.18 -12.41 -28.62
CA GLY A 276 15.17 -13.58 -29.49
C GLY A 276 16.54 -14.21 -29.75
N GLU A 277 17.57 -13.90 -28.95
CA GLU A 277 18.94 -14.34 -29.17
C GLU A 277 19.67 -14.70 -27.86
N GLY A 278 20.23 -15.91 -27.80
CA GLY A 278 21.15 -16.28 -26.72
C GLY A 278 20.46 -16.69 -25.42
N GLY A 279 19.34 -17.41 -25.52
CA GLY A 279 18.59 -17.89 -24.36
C GLY A 279 19.25 -19.05 -23.60
N ALA A 280 18.50 -19.62 -22.67
CA ALA A 280 18.95 -20.59 -21.69
C ALA A 280 19.54 -21.86 -22.33
N LEU A 281 20.74 -22.23 -21.91
CA LEU A 281 21.41 -23.46 -22.32
C LEU A 281 21.44 -24.48 -21.18
N LEU A 282 20.75 -25.60 -21.34
CA LEU A 282 20.80 -26.75 -20.44
C LEU A 282 21.75 -27.82 -20.99
N SER A 283 22.84 -28.09 -20.27
CA SER A 283 23.82 -29.12 -20.66
C SER A 283 23.60 -30.46 -19.95
N ARG A 284 23.20 -30.43 -18.68
CA ARG A 284 23.03 -31.64 -17.84
C ARG A 284 22.08 -31.38 -16.68
N TRP A 285 21.37 -32.41 -16.27
CA TRP A 285 20.58 -32.44 -15.04
C TRP A 285 21.07 -33.57 -14.13
N ARG A 286 20.79 -33.43 -12.83
CA ARG A 286 20.99 -34.41 -11.78
C ARG A 286 19.87 -34.26 -10.76
N ILE A 287 19.50 -35.36 -10.13
CA ILE A 287 18.58 -35.37 -8.99
C ILE A 287 19.27 -36.03 -7.80
N TYR A 288 19.10 -35.44 -6.63
CA TYR A 288 19.61 -35.96 -5.37
C TYR A 288 18.46 -36.17 -4.38
N ILE A 289 18.40 -37.36 -3.80
CA ILE A 289 17.41 -37.76 -2.79
C ILE A 289 18.15 -37.90 -1.47
N ASP A 290 17.76 -37.13 -0.45
CA ASP A 290 18.41 -37.11 0.87
C ASP A 290 19.95 -36.92 0.84
N GLY A 291 20.48 -36.38 -0.26
CA GLY A 291 21.90 -36.13 -0.49
C GLY A 291 22.59 -37.11 -1.47
N VAL A 292 21.97 -38.26 -1.76
CA VAL A 292 22.48 -39.32 -2.66
C VAL A 292 22.00 -39.05 -4.10
N GLU A 293 22.83 -39.30 -5.12
CA GLU A 293 22.49 -39.05 -6.53
C GLU A 293 21.65 -40.19 -7.12
N HIS A 294 20.47 -39.87 -7.67
CA HIS A 294 19.49 -40.82 -8.25
C HIS A 294 19.19 -40.51 -9.73
N THR A 295 20.21 -40.10 -10.47
CA THR A 295 20.03 -39.69 -11.88
C THR A 295 19.87 -40.89 -12.82
N ASP A 296 20.31 -42.08 -12.41
CA ASP A 296 20.27 -43.31 -13.22
C ASP A 296 18.93 -44.06 -13.10
N ASP A 297 18.19 -43.88 -12.00
CA ASP A 297 16.88 -44.47 -11.74
C ASP A 297 15.73 -43.47 -11.96
N ILE A 298 15.90 -42.19 -11.58
CA ILE A 298 14.90 -41.13 -11.81
C ILE A 298 15.32 -40.28 -13.03
N GLU A 299 15.08 -40.81 -14.24
CA GLU A 299 15.30 -40.07 -15.48
C GLU A 299 14.12 -39.11 -15.77
N PRO A 300 14.36 -37.80 -15.97
CA PRO A 300 13.28 -36.88 -16.26
C PRO A 300 12.76 -37.04 -17.69
N THR A 301 11.45 -36.88 -17.85
CA THR A 301 10.88 -36.63 -19.18
C THR A 301 11.23 -35.21 -19.60
N VAL A 302 11.88 -35.06 -20.75
CA VAL A 302 12.32 -33.76 -21.28
C VAL A 302 11.44 -33.34 -22.45
N GLU A 303 10.74 -32.22 -22.29
CA GLU A 303 9.85 -31.63 -23.29
C GLU A 303 10.30 -30.21 -23.65
N GLY A 304 10.06 -29.81 -24.91
CA GLY A 304 10.47 -28.49 -25.40
C GLY A 304 11.98 -28.32 -25.56
N GLY A 305 12.36 -27.09 -25.94
CA GLY A 305 13.73 -26.71 -26.29
C GLY A 305 14.28 -27.36 -27.56
N LEU A 306 15.32 -26.74 -28.11
CA LEU A 306 16.00 -27.17 -29.32
C LEU A 306 17.29 -27.93 -28.95
N ARG A 307 17.36 -29.21 -29.32
CA ARG A 307 18.55 -30.04 -29.04
C ARG A 307 19.63 -29.77 -30.09
N GLN A 308 20.75 -29.17 -29.67
CA GLN A 308 21.91 -28.95 -30.54
C GLN A 308 23.21 -29.28 -29.83
N ARG A 309 24.13 -29.99 -30.51
CA ARG A 309 25.53 -30.17 -30.05
C ARG A 309 25.70 -30.69 -28.61
N GLY A 310 24.73 -31.44 -28.07
CA GLY A 310 24.78 -31.99 -26.71
C GLY A 310 24.24 -31.07 -25.62
N VAL A 311 23.65 -29.93 -25.99
CA VAL A 311 22.88 -29.04 -25.09
C VAL A 311 21.44 -28.92 -25.58
N ILE A 312 20.56 -28.47 -24.70
CA ILE A 312 19.18 -28.12 -25.02
C ILE A 312 19.04 -26.61 -24.82
N GLU A 313 18.62 -25.91 -25.86
CA GLU A 313 18.47 -24.46 -25.87
C GLU A 313 17.00 -24.08 -25.76
N ALA A 314 16.68 -23.13 -24.88
CA ALA A 314 15.40 -22.44 -24.80
C ALA A 314 15.65 -20.95 -25.05
N SER A 315 15.29 -20.45 -26.22
CA SER A 315 15.49 -19.06 -26.61
C SER A 315 14.18 -18.39 -27.00
N GLY A 316 14.04 -17.11 -26.68
CA GLY A 316 12.79 -16.40 -26.87
C GLY A 316 11.68 -17.04 -26.06
N GLN A 317 10.56 -17.35 -26.70
CA GLN A 317 9.38 -17.92 -26.03
C GLN A 317 9.48 -19.45 -25.82
N ASP A 318 10.56 -20.11 -26.25
CA ASP A 318 10.76 -21.54 -26.05
C ASP A 318 11.08 -21.86 -24.58
N VAL A 319 10.61 -23.02 -24.12
CA VAL A 319 10.80 -23.49 -22.73
C VAL A 319 11.22 -24.95 -22.73
N ILE A 320 12.18 -25.31 -21.88
CA ILE A 320 12.53 -26.69 -21.56
C ILE A 320 11.82 -27.10 -20.28
N THR A 321 11.08 -28.20 -20.33
CA THR A 321 10.43 -28.78 -19.15
C THR A 321 11.06 -30.12 -18.81
N LEU A 322 11.53 -30.27 -17.57
CA LEU A 322 12.06 -31.51 -17.01
C LEU A 322 11.07 -32.03 -15.97
N THR A 323 10.47 -33.19 -16.21
CA THR A 323 9.54 -33.83 -15.27
C THR A 323 10.20 -35.04 -14.63
N PHE A 324 10.57 -34.92 -13.35
CA PHE A 324 11.12 -36.01 -12.54
C PHE A 324 9.97 -36.73 -11.81
N ASN A 325 9.86 -38.04 -12.01
CA ASN A 325 8.89 -38.89 -11.31
C ASN A 325 9.57 -39.59 -10.13
N LEU A 326 9.24 -39.18 -8.91
CA LEU A 326 9.83 -39.73 -7.69
C LEU A 326 9.33 -41.14 -7.37
N GLU A 327 8.25 -41.60 -7.99
CA GLU A 327 7.77 -42.98 -7.84
C GLU A 327 8.72 -44.00 -8.51
N ASP A 328 9.61 -43.55 -9.40
CA ASP A 328 10.63 -44.39 -10.05
C ASP A 328 11.86 -44.64 -9.17
N PHE A 329 11.92 -44.03 -7.97
CA PHE A 329 13.00 -44.19 -7.01
C PHE A 329 13.33 -45.66 -6.73
N SER A 330 14.61 -46.02 -6.86
CA SER A 330 15.12 -47.34 -6.49
C SER A 330 16.24 -47.20 -5.46
N PRO A 331 16.10 -47.79 -4.26
CA PRO A 331 17.08 -47.62 -3.20
C PRO A 331 18.44 -48.24 -3.58
N SER A 332 19.50 -47.46 -3.38
CA SER A 332 20.89 -47.86 -3.55
C SER A 332 21.51 -48.33 -2.22
N VAL A 333 22.79 -48.75 -2.25
CA VAL A 333 23.53 -49.12 -1.03
C VAL A 333 23.91 -47.91 -0.16
N GLU A 334 23.85 -46.69 -0.70
CA GLU A 334 24.18 -45.46 0.01
C GLU A 334 22.95 -44.83 0.69
N ASP A 335 21.74 -45.32 0.36
CA ASP A 335 20.48 -44.80 0.89
C ASP A 335 20.15 -45.31 2.29
N GLU A 336 19.56 -44.43 3.09
CA GLU A 336 18.98 -44.75 4.40
C GLU A 336 17.47 -45.03 4.32
N ILE A 337 16.90 -45.02 3.11
CA ILE A 337 15.46 -45.15 2.85
C ILE A 337 15.19 -46.24 1.80
N ASP A 338 14.05 -46.92 1.92
CA ASP A 338 13.67 -48.02 1.02
C ASP A 338 12.53 -47.64 0.05
N ASP A 339 11.86 -46.50 0.26
CA ASP A 339 10.67 -46.08 -0.47
C ASP A 339 10.63 -44.55 -0.61
N PHE A 340 10.18 -44.03 -1.76
CA PHE A 340 10.10 -42.59 -2.03
C PHE A 340 9.25 -41.81 -1.01
N ARG A 341 8.31 -42.47 -0.34
CA ARG A 341 7.49 -41.87 0.73
C ARG A 341 8.30 -41.48 1.97
N GLN A 342 9.53 -41.99 2.09
CA GLN A 342 10.44 -41.70 3.20
C GLN A 342 11.39 -40.53 2.91
N ILE A 343 11.36 -39.97 1.69
CA ILE A 343 12.24 -38.87 1.28
C ILE A 343 12.08 -37.65 2.20
N LYS A 344 13.19 -37.17 2.76
CA LYS A 344 13.23 -35.96 3.60
C LYS A 344 13.36 -34.70 2.75
N PHE A 345 14.12 -34.76 1.66
CA PHE A 345 14.23 -33.66 0.69
C PHE A 345 14.73 -34.14 -0.67
N VAL A 346 14.42 -33.33 -1.68
CA VAL A 346 14.93 -33.49 -3.05
C VAL A 346 15.70 -32.25 -3.47
N GLU A 347 16.85 -32.46 -4.09
CA GLU A 347 17.66 -31.42 -4.71
C GLU A 347 17.82 -31.68 -6.20
N ILE A 348 17.64 -30.65 -7.00
CA ILE A 348 17.86 -30.68 -8.44
C ILE A 348 19.16 -29.97 -8.75
N GLY A 349 20.03 -30.62 -9.51
CA GLY A 349 21.27 -30.08 -10.04
C GLY A 349 21.16 -29.82 -11.54
N LEU A 350 21.37 -28.59 -11.99
CA LEU A 350 21.36 -28.23 -13.41
C LEU A 350 22.70 -27.61 -13.81
N VAL A 351 23.23 -27.99 -14.98
CA VAL A 351 24.32 -27.26 -15.63
C VAL A 351 23.71 -26.30 -16.64
N LEU A 352 23.68 -25.03 -16.28
CA LEU A 352 23.07 -23.95 -17.04
C LEU A 352 24.13 -22.97 -17.54
N ALA A 353 23.87 -22.34 -18.67
CA ALA A 353 24.63 -21.21 -19.20
C ALA A 353 23.67 -20.26 -19.94
N ASN A 354 24.18 -19.08 -20.31
CA ASN A 354 23.46 -17.97 -20.92
C ASN A 354 22.39 -17.34 -20.00
N ASP A 355 21.40 -16.67 -20.59
CA ASP A 355 20.30 -16.02 -19.90
C ASP A 355 19.20 -17.04 -19.59
N TYR A 356 19.19 -17.54 -18.35
CA TYR A 356 18.27 -18.57 -17.91
C TYR A 356 17.40 -18.12 -16.75
N LYS A 357 16.14 -18.55 -16.78
CA LYS A 357 15.20 -18.53 -15.66
C LYS A 357 14.78 -19.96 -15.35
N VAL A 358 14.84 -20.33 -14.07
CA VAL A 358 14.43 -21.63 -13.57
C VAL A 358 13.22 -21.47 -12.67
N ASP A 359 12.10 -22.05 -13.07
CA ASP A 359 10.91 -22.18 -12.25
C ASP A 359 10.68 -23.65 -11.86
N ILE A 360 10.10 -23.90 -10.69
CA ILE A 360 9.85 -25.26 -10.17
C ILE A 360 8.42 -25.41 -9.65
N THR A 361 7.87 -26.61 -9.78
CA THR A 361 6.56 -27.02 -9.22
C THR A 361 6.52 -28.50 -8.85
N SER A 362 5.43 -28.94 -8.23
CA SER A 362 5.13 -30.35 -7.96
C SER A 362 3.62 -30.61 -7.88
N ASN A 363 3.23 -31.87 -7.68
CA ASN A 363 1.85 -32.26 -7.35
C ASN A 363 1.32 -31.67 -6.02
N LYS A 364 2.16 -31.00 -5.21
CA LYS A 364 1.78 -30.30 -3.98
C LYS A 364 1.76 -28.77 -4.12
N GLN A 365 2.23 -28.23 -5.25
CA GLN A 365 2.29 -26.79 -5.52
C GLN A 365 1.28 -26.43 -6.62
N THR A 366 0.01 -26.34 -6.24
CA THR A 366 -1.10 -26.22 -7.20
C THR A 366 -1.98 -25.02 -6.95
N ASN A 367 -2.83 -24.73 -7.93
CA ASN A 367 -3.94 -23.80 -7.77
C ASN A 367 -5.18 -24.48 -7.19
N GLN A 368 -6.29 -23.73 -7.11
CA GLN A 368 -7.57 -24.22 -6.61
C GLN A 368 -8.13 -25.40 -7.41
N LEU A 369 -7.79 -25.51 -8.70
CA LEU A 369 -8.20 -26.61 -9.58
C LEU A 369 -7.25 -27.82 -9.54
N GLY A 370 -6.19 -27.76 -8.73
CA GLY A 370 -5.15 -28.80 -8.67
C GLY A 370 -4.15 -28.76 -9.83
N THR A 371 -4.13 -27.68 -10.63
CA THR A 371 -3.15 -27.50 -11.71
C THR A 371 -1.82 -27.03 -11.11
N PRO A 372 -0.66 -27.57 -11.54
CA PRO A 372 0.65 -27.13 -11.05
C PRO A 372 0.91 -25.64 -11.31
N VAL A 373 1.39 -24.94 -10.29
CA VAL A 373 1.79 -23.52 -10.36
C VAL A 373 3.31 -23.46 -10.25
N PHE A 374 3.97 -22.73 -11.13
CA PHE A 374 5.43 -22.59 -11.16
C PHE A 374 5.87 -21.40 -10.31
N LEU A 375 6.87 -21.61 -9.45
CA LEU A 375 7.49 -20.54 -8.67
C LEU A 375 8.96 -20.40 -9.05
N PRO A 376 9.50 -19.17 -9.11
CA PRO A 376 10.89 -18.93 -9.45
C PRO A 376 11.83 -19.51 -8.40
N MET A 377 12.96 -20.04 -8.88
CA MET A 377 13.96 -20.72 -8.08
C MET A 377 15.34 -20.09 -8.24
N LEU A 378 15.70 -19.75 -9.48
CA LEU A 378 17.02 -19.24 -9.86
C LEU A 378 16.90 -18.50 -11.19
N ARG A 379 17.68 -17.42 -11.33
CA ARG A 379 17.85 -16.65 -12.57
C ARG A 379 19.32 -16.42 -12.88
N ALA A 380 19.65 -16.16 -14.14
CA ALA A 380 20.96 -15.72 -14.55
C ALA A 380 21.19 -14.25 -14.14
N PRO A 381 22.38 -13.87 -13.65
CA PRO A 381 22.71 -12.47 -13.47
C PRO A 381 22.94 -11.78 -14.82
N GLY A 382 21.98 -10.94 -15.23
CA GLY A 382 21.98 -10.25 -16.53
C GLY A 382 21.83 -11.19 -17.73
N ASN A 383 21.76 -10.59 -18.92
CA ASN A 383 21.52 -11.30 -20.18
C ASN A 383 22.85 -11.74 -20.86
N VAL A 384 23.35 -12.90 -20.46
CA VAL A 384 24.59 -13.51 -20.99
C VAL A 384 24.27 -14.39 -22.20
N LYS A 385 25.04 -14.30 -23.29
CA LYS A 385 24.74 -15.02 -24.55
C LYS A 385 25.85 -15.93 -25.07
N ASP A 386 27.04 -15.86 -24.47
CA ASP A 386 28.27 -16.46 -24.99
C ASP A 386 28.70 -17.74 -24.23
N GLY A 387 27.90 -18.20 -23.28
CA GLY A 387 28.15 -19.36 -22.44
C GLY A 387 29.18 -19.13 -21.34
N SER A 388 29.68 -17.90 -21.15
CA SER A 388 30.75 -17.59 -20.20
C SER A 388 30.35 -17.83 -18.74
N ASN A 389 29.06 -17.78 -18.42
CA ASN A 389 28.50 -18.00 -17.10
C ASN A 389 28.12 -19.47 -16.81
N GLN A 390 28.59 -20.44 -17.62
CA GLN A 390 28.24 -21.84 -17.42
C GLN A 390 28.58 -22.32 -16.00
N ALA A 391 27.57 -22.75 -15.26
CA ALA A 391 27.72 -23.18 -13.88
C ALA A 391 26.79 -24.36 -13.52
N PHE A 392 27.22 -25.13 -12.51
CA PHE A 392 26.38 -26.16 -11.90
C PHE A 392 25.61 -25.56 -10.72
N HIS A 393 24.29 -25.50 -10.83
CA HIS A 393 23.39 -25.01 -9.81
C HIS A 393 22.69 -26.17 -9.14
N ARG A 394 22.80 -26.26 -7.80
CA ARG A 394 22.08 -27.24 -6.98
C ARG A 394 21.11 -26.50 -6.07
N PHE A 395 19.84 -26.83 -6.16
CA PHE A 395 18.81 -26.23 -5.33
C PHE A 395 17.82 -27.25 -4.80
N ARG A 396 17.27 -26.97 -3.62
CA ARG A 396 16.33 -27.83 -2.92
C ARG A 396 14.90 -27.43 -3.23
N TYR A 397 14.08 -28.41 -3.58
CA TYR A 397 12.64 -28.21 -3.75
C TYR A 397 11.91 -28.07 -2.41
N GLY A 398 10.89 -27.21 -2.36
CA GLY A 398 9.99 -27.10 -1.22
C GLY A 398 8.88 -26.08 -1.46
N LEU A 399 7.83 -26.17 -0.64
CA LEU A 399 6.75 -25.21 -0.59
C LEU A 399 7.15 -24.00 0.27
N PRO A 400 6.75 -22.76 -0.09
CA PRO A 400 6.91 -21.58 0.75
C PRO A 400 6.36 -21.78 2.17
N THR A 401 7.15 -21.45 3.18
CA THR A 401 6.75 -21.54 4.60
C THR A 401 6.85 -20.23 5.36
N GLY A 402 7.62 -19.26 4.87
CA GLY A 402 7.71 -17.95 5.48
C GLY A 402 8.66 -17.02 4.76
N ASN A 403 8.53 -15.74 5.09
CA ASN A 403 9.38 -14.67 4.59
C ASN A 403 9.86 -13.83 5.79
N ARG A 404 11.14 -13.47 5.80
CA ARG A 404 11.76 -12.65 6.85
C ARG A 404 12.57 -11.52 6.24
N MET A 405 12.52 -10.36 6.87
CA MET A 405 13.33 -9.20 6.55
C MET A 405 14.12 -8.75 7.78
N LEU A 406 15.38 -8.40 7.54
CA LEU A 406 16.24 -7.71 8.49
C LEU A 406 16.74 -6.44 7.82
N GLY A 407 16.29 -5.29 8.33
CA GLY A 407 16.61 -3.97 7.83
C GLY A 407 17.52 -3.18 8.77
N PHE A 408 18.38 -2.37 8.20
CA PHE A 408 19.14 -1.33 8.88
C PHE A 408 18.91 -0.01 8.16
N ASP A 409 18.50 1.03 8.90
CA ASP A 409 18.30 2.37 8.36
C ASP A 409 19.15 3.41 9.10
N LEU A 410 19.63 4.41 8.35
CA LEU A 410 20.41 5.53 8.85
C LEU A 410 19.81 6.82 8.31
N THR A 411 19.53 7.76 9.20
CA THR A 411 19.23 9.15 8.84
C THR A 411 20.22 10.07 9.54
N VAL A 412 20.87 10.96 8.80
CA VAL A 412 21.74 12.04 9.31
C VAL A 412 21.13 13.36 8.85
N SER A 413 20.92 14.28 9.78
CA SER A 413 20.31 15.57 9.55
C SER A 413 21.28 16.69 9.87
N ASP A 414 21.48 17.58 8.90
CA ASP A 414 22.17 18.87 9.01
C ASP A 414 23.54 18.83 9.73
N VAL A 415 24.42 17.93 9.30
CA VAL A 415 25.83 17.92 9.74
C VAL A 415 26.66 18.71 8.74
N ALA A 416 26.97 19.98 9.06
CA ALA A 416 27.69 20.88 8.16
C ALA A 416 27.00 21.04 6.79
N GLY A 417 25.65 21.11 6.80
CA GLY A 417 24.83 21.20 5.59
C GLY A 417 24.67 19.87 4.84
N PHE A 418 25.17 18.76 5.37
CA PHE A 418 24.93 17.41 4.83
C PHE A 418 23.69 16.77 5.46
N GLU A 419 22.90 16.16 4.60
CA GLU A 419 21.80 15.26 4.92
C GLU A 419 22.08 13.92 4.24
N LEU A 420 21.87 12.82 4.96
CA LEU A 420 22.06 11.48 4.43
C LEU A 420 20.93 10.58 4.91
N ARG A 421 20.37 9.78 4.02
CA ARG A 421 19.35 8.80 4.34
C ARG A 421 19.65 7.52 3.59
N GLY A 422 19.59 6.38 4.25
CA GLY A 422 19.78 5.11 3.58
C GLY A 422 19.17 3.97 4.35
N GLU A 423 18.89 2.90 3.62
CA GLU A 423 18.33 1.68 4.13
C GLU A 423 18.96 0.49 3.41
N PHE A 424 19.24 -0.58 4.15
CA PHE A 424 19.66 -1.87 3.61
C PHE A 424 18.81 -2.96 4.25
N VAL A 425 18.23 -3.83 3.43
CA VAL A 425 17.38 -4.94 3.87
C VAL A 425 17.87 -6.24 3.26
N GLN A 426 18.07 -7.23 4.12
CA GLN A 426 18.23 -8.63 3.70
C GLN A 426 16.88 -9.34 3.82
N ASN A 427 16.41 -9.86 2.71
CA ASN A 427 15.22 -10.68 2.59
C ASN A 427 15.60 -12.17 2.60
N SER A 428 14.99 -12.99 3.45
CA SER A 428 15.17 -14.44 3.51
C SER A 428 13.82 -15.13 3.31
N GLN A 429 13.67 -15.86 2.21
CA GLN A 429 12.48 -16.62 1.85
C GLN A 429 12.71 -18.10 2.16
N TYR A 430 11.82 -18.69 2.95
CA TYR A 430 11.96 -20.06 3.44
C TYR A 430 11.01 -21.01 2.73
N ARG A 431 11.54 -22.20 2.45
CA ARG A 431 10.77 -23.30 1.87
C ARG A 431 11.06 -24.59 2.60
N ARG A 432 10.09 -25.49 2.63
CA ARG A 432 10.27 -26.83 3.19
C ARG A 432 9.73 -27.91 2.27
N PHE A 433 10.32 -29.08 2.33
CA PHE A 433 9.86 -30.21 1.56
C PHE A 433 8.60 -30.82 2.22
N PRO A 434 7.48 -30.98 1.48
CA PRO A 434 6.26 -31.56 2.04
C PRO A 434 6.36 -33.09 2.11
N ASN A 435 6.17 -33.64 3.30
CA ASN A 435 6.06 -35.09 3.52
C ASN A 435 5.34 -35.36 4.86
N GLU A 436 4.25 -36.12 4.80
CA GLU A 436 3.41 -36.41 5.97
C GLU A 436 4.11 -37.18 7.10
N ASN A 437 5.17 -37.93 6.79
CA ASN A 437 5.97 -38.64 7.79
C ASN A 437 6.78 -37.68 8.68
N PHE A 438 7.02 -36.44 8.22
CA PHE A 438 7.82 -35.44 8.91
C PHE A 438 6.97 -34.23 9.28
N THR A 439 6.43 -34.25 10.50
CA THR A 439 5.66 -33.12 11.08
C THR A 439 6.53 -32.10 11.81
N ARG A 440 7.82 -32.42 12.01
CA ARG A 440 8.81 -31.61 12.74
C ARG A 440 10.15 -31.73 12.04
N ARG A 441 11.00 -30.69 12.18
CA ARG A 441 12.36 -30.67 11.61
C ARG A 441 12.41 -31.02 10.11
N GLN A 442 11.35 -30.66 9.39
CA GLN A 442 11.28 -30.74 7.93
C GLN A 442 12.50 -30.07 7.30
N ALA A 443 13.02 -30.62 6.20
CA ALA A 443 14.18 -30.04 5.54
C ALA A 443 13.90 -28.60 5.09
N LEU A 444 14.84 -27.69 5.39
CA LEU A 444 14.73 -26.27 5.07
C LEU A 444 15.52 -25.95 3.80
N ALA A 445 14.95 -25.11 2.94
CA ALA A 445 15.63 -24.37 1.90
C ALA A 445 15.47 -22.86 2.17
N THR A 446 16.45 -22.06 1.75
CA THR A 446 16.44 -20.61 1.96
C THR A 446 16.97 -19.91 0.72
N ASN A 447 16.23 -18.90 0.27
CA ASN A 447 16.67 -17.95 -0.74
C ASN A 447 16.86 -16.59 -0.09
N GLU A 448 17.86 -15.88 -0.55
CA GLU A 448 18.17 -14.55 -0.05
C GLU A 448 18.20 -13.55 -1.19
N ALA A 449 17.68 -12.37 -0.92
CA ALA A 449 17.69 -11.22 -1.81
C ALA A 449 17.94 -9.96 -0.97
N ASN A 450 18.52 -8.92 -1.56
CA ASN A 450 18.81 -7.68 -0.86
C ASN A 450 18.15 -6.49 -1.56
N ALA A 451 17.78 -5.50 -0.76
CA ALA A 451 17.34 -4.20 -1.24
C ALA A 451 18.10 -3.11 -0.50
N MET A 452 18.54 -2.07 -1.20
CA MET A 452 19.15 -0.92 -0.56
C MET A 452 18.98 0.36 -1.35
N TYR A 453 19.01 1.46 -0.61
CA TYR A 453 19.24 2.78 -1.17
C TYR A 453 20.06 3.65 -0.24
N LEU A 454 20.72 4.66 -0.80
CA LEU A 454 21.42 5.70 -0.09
C LEU A 454 21.26 7.01 -0.86
N THR A 455 20.72 8.02 -0.20
CA THR A 455 20.58 9.38 -0.68
C THR A 455 21.44 10.30 0.19
N ALA A 456 22.22 11.17 -0.44
CA ALA A 456 23.04 12.17 0.21
C ALA A 456 22.84 13.52 -0.46
N GLN A 457 22.60 14.54 0.35
CA GLN A 457 22.48 15.92 -0.08
C GLN A 457 23.43 16.80 0.72
N GLN A 458 24.07 17.77 0.07
CA GLN A 458 24.75 18.86 0.73
C GLN A 458 24.20 20.20 0.24
N ARG A 459 23.79 21.08 1.16
CA ARG A 459 23.41 22.47 0.86
C ARG A 459 24.46 23.40 1.42
N ALA A 460 25.18 24.07 0.53
CA ALA A 460 26.22 25.04 0.89
C ALA A 460 26.14 26.23 -0.07
N TYR A 461 25.32 27.24 0.27
CA TYR A 461 25.01 28.36 -0.61
C TYR A 461 26.26 28.95 -1.29
N PRO A 462 26.24 29.15 -2.62
CA PRO A 462 25.11 28.98 -3.55
C PRO A 462 24.97 27.58 -4.15
N TRP A 463 25.70 26.58 -3.66
CA TRP A 463 25.76 25.23 -4.22
C TRP A 463 24.85 24.24 -3.51
N THR A 464 24.28 23.33 -4.28
CA THR A 464 23.63 22.11 -3.80
C THR A 464 24.27 20.92 -4.49
N VAL A 465 24.65 19.89 -3.76
CA VAL A 465 25.09 18.61 -4.33
C VAL A 465 24.12 17.54 -3.87
N PHE A 466 23.69 16.70 -4.79
CA PHE A 466 22.82 15.57 -4.50
C PHE A 466 23.37 14.33 -5.19
N ALA A 467 23.29 13.20 -4.49
CA ALA A 467 23.55 11.90 -5.07
C ALA A 467 22.64 10.86 -4.40
N GLU A 468 22.10 9.96 -5.19
CA GLU A 468 21.40 8.77 -4.73
C GLU A 468 21.93 7.54 -5.46
N THR A 469 21.90 6.40 -4.79
CA THR A 469 22.21 5.10 -5.37
C THR A 469 21.31 4.05 -4.76
N PHE A 470 20.94 3.06 -5.55
CA PHE A 470 19.99 2.04 -5.17
C PHE A 470 20.29 0.71 -5.87
N SER A 471 19.86 -0.37 -5.25
CA SER A 471 19.89 -1.72 -5.80
C SER A 471 18.82 -2.54 -5.12
N ILE A 472 17.81 -2.98 -5.86
CA ILE A 472 16.79 -3.91 -5.38
C ILE A 472 16.90 -5.18 -6.23
N ASP A 473 17.28 -6.29 -5.61
CA ASP A 473 17.43 -7.56 -6.31
C ASP A 473 16.08 -8.01 -6.91
N SER A 474 16.07 -8.62 -8.10
CA SER A 474 14.83 -9.06 -8.77
C SER A 474 14.02 -10.10 -7.99
N ASP A 475 14.67 -10.85 -7.10
CA ASP A 475 14.04 -11.85 -6.23
C ASP A 475 13.62 -11.25 -4.87
N TYR A 476 13.85 -9.95 -4.63
CA TYR A 476 13.41 -9.27 -3.42
C TYR A 476 11.88 -9.31 -3.31
N SER A 477 11.37 -9.58 -2.11
CA SER A 477 9.93 -9.74 -1.94
C SER A 477 9.46 -9.39 -0.55
N THR A 478 8.53 -8.43 -0.45
CA THR A 478 7.77 -8.08 0.76
C THR A 478 6.51 -8.91 0.95
N ARG A 479 6.41 -10.09 0.34
CA ARG A 479 5.18 -10.89 0.39
C ARG A 479 5.37 -12.25 1.06
N ALA A 480 4.33 -12.76 1.71
CA ALA A 480 4.33 -14.09 2.31
C ALA A 480 3.09 -14.87 1.89
N PHE A 481 3.25 -16.15 1.56
CA PHE A 481 2.09 -17.01 1.34
C PHE A 481 1.32 -17.19 2.66
N ILE A 482 -0.01 -17.21 2.59
CA ILE A 482 -0.91 -17.45 3.72
C ILE A 482 -1.90 -18.57 3.38
N PRO A 483 -2.21 -19.47 4.33
CA PRO A 483 -3.19 -20.53 4.11
C PRO A 483 -4.63 -19.99 4.21
N ASN A 484 -5.56 -20.70 3.57
CA ASN A 484 -7.00 -20.53 3.77
C ASN A 484 -7.45 -21.16 5.11
N ALA A 485 -8.77 -21.18 5.34
CA ALA A 485 -9.34 -21.70 6.57
C ALA A 485 -9.09 -23.22 6.76
N GLU A 486 -8.92 -23.95 5.67
CA GLU A 486 -8.64 -25.37 5.61
C GLU A 486 -7.14 -25.70 5.77
N GLY A 487 -6.26 -24.69 5.76
CA GLY A 487 -4.81 -24.86 5.81
C GLY A 487 -4.14 -25.08 4.45
N GLU A 488 -4.84 -24.81 3.34
CA GLU A 488 -4.31 -24.91 1.97
C GLU A 488 -3.78 -23.58 1.45
N VAL A 489 -2.77 -23.63 0.58
CA VAL A 489 -2.26 -22.48 -0.17
C VAL A 489 -2.45 -22.75 -1.66
N HIS A 490 -3.18 -21.87 -2.34
CA HIS A 490 -3.25 -21.87 -3.80
C HIS A 490 -2.25 -20.85 -4.33
N TYR A 491 -1.18 -21.33 -4.97
CA TYR A 491 0.02 -20.53 -5.23
C TYR A 491 -0.13 -19.50 -6.37
N ASP A 492 -1.22 -19.53 -7.13
CA ASP A 492 -1.58 -18.54 -8.15
C ASP A 492 -2.64 -17.54 -7.67
N SER A 493 -3.17 -17.70 -6.46
CA SER A 493 -4.28 -16.90 -5.95
C SER A 493 -3.77 -15.72 -5.11
N GLU A 494 -3.27 -14.68 -5.78
CA GLU A 494 -2.71 -13.49 -5.11
C GLU A 494 -3.72 -12.82 -4.16
N GLU A 495 -4.98 -12.68 -4.59
CA GLU A 495 -6.06 -12.05 -3.79
C GLU A 495 -6.26 -12.73 -2.43
N ARG A 496 -6.05 -14.04 -2.31
CA ARG A 496 -6.45 -14.83 -1.13
C ARG A 496 -5.30 -15.43 -0.34
N ASN A 497 -4.17 -15.71 -0.99
CA ASN A 497 -3.11 -16.55 -0.46
C ASN A 497 -1.76 -15.84 -0.37
N ILE A 498 -1.69 -14.52 -0.57
CA ILE A 498 -0.47 -13.72 -0.41
C ILE A 498 -0.74 -12.59 0.56
N PHE A 499 0.05 -12.43 1.62
CA PHE A 499 0.08 -11.26 2.51
C PHE A 499 1.24 -10.33 2.18
N GLU A 500 0.97 -9.06 1.94
CA GLU A 500 1.98 -8.04 1.62
C GLU A 500 2.45 -7.30 2.88
N PHE A 501 3.75 -7.08 3.02
CA PHE A 501 4.33 -6.25 4.09
C PHE A 501 4.33 -4.78 3.69
N VAL A 502 4.58 -4.49 2.41
CA VAL A 502 4.48 -3.17 1.79
C VAL A 502 3.34 -3.25 0.78
N ASP A 503 2.30 -2.45 1.00
CA ASP A 503 1.19 -2.31 0.05
C ASP A 503 1.54 -1.36 -1.10
N ASP A 504 0.85 -1.59 -2.20
CA ASP A 504 0.63 -0.69 -3.34
C ASP A 504 -0.39 0.39 -2.94
N ASN A 505 0.04 1.66 -2.90
CA ASN A 505 -0.75 2.82 -2.48
C ASN A 505 -0.12 4.13 -3.01
N ASP A 506 -0.11 4.28 -4.33
CA ASP A 506 0.57 5.35 -5.07
C ASP A 506 0.03 6.75 -4.75
N ASP A 507 -1.25 6.87 -4.37
CA ASP A 507 -1.88 8.14 -3.98
C ASP A 507 -1.90 8.41 -2.45
N GLN A 508 -1.41 7.44 -1.67
CA GLN A 508 -1.29 7.48 -0.21
C GLN A 508 -2.60 7.66 0.56
N ASP A 509 -3.70 7.13 0.05
CA ASP A 509 -5.00 7.16 0.71
C ASP A 509 -5.17 6.04 1.78
N GLU A 510 -6.40 5.84 2.28
CA GLU A 510 -6.68 4.83 3.30
C GLU A 510 -6.87 3.40 2.78
N LEU A 511 -6.85 3.18 1.47
CA LEU A 511 -7.09 1.93 0.77
C LEU A 511 -5.84 1.55 -0.06
N PRO A 512 -5.49 0.26 -0.18
CA PRO A 512 -4.51 -0.19 -1.16
C PRO A 512 -5.06 -0.22 -2.59
N ASP A 513 -4.23 -0.03 -3.59
CA ASP A 513 -4.62 0.04 -5.01
C ASP A 513 -4.86 -1.36 -5.61
N TRP A 514 -4.16 -2.35 -5.07
CA TRP A 514 -4.36 -3.74 -5.45
C TRP A 514 -5.38 -4.49 -4.59
N SER A 515 -5.87 -5.62 -5.09
CA SER A 515 -6.89 -6.41 -4.40
C SER A 515 -6.35 -7.54 -3.53
N ARG A 516 -6.72 -7.52 -2.24
CA ARG A 516 -6.46 -8.62 -1.28
C ARG A 516 -7.63 -8.85 -0.33
N ARG A 517 -7.81 -10.11 0.10
CA ARG A 517 -8.89 -10.55 0.99
C ARG A 517 -8.74 -10.06 2.44
N TYR A 518 -7.53 -9.73 2.88
CA TYR A 518 -7.18 -9.53 4.30
C TYR A 518 -6.96 -8.08 4.71
N PHE A 519 -7.37 -7.08 3.91
CA PHE A 519 -7.31 -5.65 4.26
C PHE A 519 -8.31 -5.20 5.35
N GLY A 520 -8.74 -6.14 6.20
CA GLY A 520 -9.60 -5.87 7.34
C GLY A 520 -11.03 -5.49 6.95
N SER A 521 -11.56 -4.49 7.66
CA SER A 521 -12.96 -4.05 7.55
C SER A 521 -13.19 -3.21 6.30
N ARG A 522 -14.31 -3.47 5.62
CA ARG A 522 -14.77 -2.74 4.43
C ARG A 522 -15.08 -1.27 4.74
N VAL A 523 -14.73 -0.38 3.82
CA VAL A 523 -14.89 1.08 3.94
C VAL A 523 -15.95 1.59 2.96
N ASN A 524 -16.56 2.74 3.26
CA ASN A 524 -17.35 3.48 2.28
C ASN A 524 -16.61 4.77 1.96
N THR A 525 -16.16 4.92 0.72
CA THR A 525 -15.59 6.15 0.21
C THR A 525 -16.63 6.87 -0.65
N ARG A 526 -16.26 8.02 -1.21
CA ARG A 526 -17.09 8.69 -2.20
C ARG A 526 -17.22 7.90 -3.51
N GLN A 527 -16.21 7.07 -3.80
CA GLN A 527 -16.10 6.23 -4.99
C GLN A 527 -16.93 4.93 -4.89
N GLY A 528 -17.23 4.47 -3.67
CA GLY A 528 -18.02 3.25 -3.50
C GLY A 528 -18.38 2.90 -2.06
N ARG A 529 -19.23 1.87 -1.90
CA ARG A 529 -19.61 1.33 -0.59
C ARG A 529 -19.07 -0.08 -0.42
N GLY A 530 -18.52 -0.36 0.75
CA GLY A 530 -18.01 -1.68 1.11
C GLY A 530 -16.70 -2.05 0.40
N LEU A 531 -15.85 -1.07 0.12
CA LEU A 531 -14.56 -1.25 -0.55
C LEU A 531 -13.52 -1.88 0.38
N LEU A 532 -12.59 -2.64 -0.20
CA LEU A 532 -11.39 -3.16 0.48
C LEU A 532 -10.11 -2.59 -0.12
N THR A 533 -10.24 -1.97 -1.29
CA THR A 533 -9.19 -1.61 -2.24
C THR A 533 -9.69 -0.37 -2.92
N ASP A 534 -8.77 0.46 -3.39
CA ASP A 534 -9.13 1.59 -4.21
C ASP A 534 -9.14 1.21 -5.69
N ASN A 535 -10.08 1.79 -6.43
CA ASN A 535 -10.18 1.63 -7.88
C ASN A 535 -10.12 3.01 -8.56
N ALA A 536 -9.82 4.06 -7.80
CA ALA A 536 -9.90 5.46 -8.14
C ALA A 536 -8.61 6.17 -7.72
N VAL A 537 -7.49 5.61 -8.12
CA VAL A 537 -6.15 6.01 -7.67
C VAL A 537 -5.82 7.37 -8.27
N PHE A 538 -5.45 8.33 -7.42
CA PHE A 538 -5.22 9.72 -7.79
C PHE A 538 -3.80 10.25 -7.50
N PRO A 539 -2.71 9.61 -7.96
CA PRO A 539 -1.36 10.07 -7.63
C PRO A 539 -1.13 11.48 -8.15
N GLY A 540 -0.88 12.42 -7.24
CA GLY A 540 -0.63 13.82 -7.56
C GLY A 540 -1.77 14.59 -8.27
N ILE A 541 -2.98 14.01 -8.39
CA ILE A 541 -4.16 14.62 -9.05
C ILE A 541 -5.37 14.78 -8.11
N ASP A 542 -5.18 14.57 -6.81
CA ASP A 542 -6.06 15.02 -5.73
C ASP A 542 -5.22 15.84 -4.73
N GLU A 543 -4.80 17.06 -5.13
CA GLU A 543 -3.91 17.89 -4.30
C GLU A 543 -4.59 18.41 -3.02
N ASN A 544 -5.93 18.37 -2.94
CA ASN A 544 -6.70 18.80 -1.78
C ASN A 544 -7.22 17.65 -0.90
N ASN A 545 -6.86 16.41 -1.23
CA ASN A 545 -7.21 15.17 -0.52
C ASN A 545 -8.71 15.06 -0.21
N ASP A 546 -9.56 15.19 -1.25
CA ASP A 546 -11.02 15.06 -1.12
C ASP A 546 -11.63 13.82 -1.81
N ASP A 547 -10.78 12.87 -2.20
CA ASP A 547 -11.06 11.62 -2.91
C ASP A 547 -11.70 11.85 -4.30
N ILE A 548 -11.38 12.98 -4.93
CA ILE A 548 -11.82 13.32 -6.28
C ILE A 548 -10.67 13.92 -7.07
N SER A 549 -10.54 13.45 -8.32
CA SER A 549 -9.71 14.10 -9.33
C SER A 549 -9.94 15.62 -9.41
N ASP A 550 -8.84 16.38 -9.33
CA ASP A 550 -8.77 17.82 -9.56
C ASP A 550 -9.26 18.23 -10.95
N PHE A 551 -9.35 17.28 -11.89
CA PHE A 551 -9.88 17.48 -13.23
C PHE A 551 -11.39 17.24 -13.34
N ASN A 552 -12.08 16.84 -12.27
CA ASN A 552 -13.54 16.60 -12.26
C ASN A 552 -14.12 16.82 -10.85
N ARG A 553 -13.98 18.03 -10.32
CA ARG A 553 -14.30 18.37 -8.91
C ARG A 553 -15.79 18.26 -8.59
N ASN A 554 -16.65 18.40 -9.60
CA ASN A 554 -18.08 18.23 -9.43
C ASN A 554 -18.56 16.77 -9.60
N PHE A 555 -17.63 15.85 -9.88
CA PHE A 555 -17.81 14.41 -10.01
C PHE A 555 -18.94 14.00 -10.96
N ASN A 556 -19.02 14.68 -12.11
CA ASN A 556 -20.00 14.39 -13.14
C ASN A 556 -19.36 13.55 -14.27
N ARG A 557 -20.02 13.44 -15.43
CA ARG A 557 -19.54 12.62 -16.57
C ARG A 557 -18.75 13.42 -17.62
N GLU A 558 -18.29 14.59 -17.25
CA GLU A 558 -17.60 15.56 -18.11
C GLU A 558 -16.41 16.11 -17.31
N PRO A 559 -15.19 16.04 -17.84
CA PRO A 559 -14.06 16.64 -17.14
C PRO A 559 -14.19 18.17 -17.09
N ASP A 560 -13.72 18.77 -16.00
CA ASP A 560 -13.80 20.21 -15.75
C ASP A 560 -13.05 20.99 -16.84
N TYR A 561 -11.99 20.44 -17.46
CA TYR A 561 -11.25 21.10 -18.53
C TYR A 561 -11.97 21.11 -19.90
N THR A 562 -13.08 20.38 -20.06
CA THR A 562 -13.99 20.49 -21.22
C THR A 562 -15.37 21.06 -20.84
N GLU A 563 -15.75 21.02 -19.56
CA GLU A 563 -17.06 21.48 -19.11
C GLU A 563 -17.24 23.02 -19.24
N PRO A 564 -18.35 23.50 -19.83
CA PRO A 564 -18.63 24.92 -19.94
C PRO A 564 -18.54 25.64 -18.60
N PHE A 565 -17.98 26.86 -18.62
CA PHE A 565 -17.69 27.69 -17.44
C PHE A 565 -16.59 27.20 -16.49
N LEU A 566 -16.44 25.88 -16.27
CA LEU A 566 -15.41 25.29 -15.41
C LEU A 566 -14.05 25.16 -16.10
N ARG A 567 -14.07 24.90 -17.42
CA ARG A 567 -12.86 24.81 -18.25
C ARG A 567 -12.04 26.08 -18.32
N PHE A 568 -12.52 27.19 -17.76
CA PHE A 568 -11.70 28.37 -17.54
C PHE A 568 -10.61 28.09 -16.49
N GLU A 569 -11.01 27.53 -15.34
CA GLU A 569 -10.13 27.31 -14.18
C GLU A 569 -9.17 26.15 -14.41
N VAL A 570 -9.67 25.05 -14.97
CA VAL A 570 -8.90 23.81 -15.15
C VAL A 570 -8.26 23.78 -16.54
N ASP A 571 -6.96 23.50 -16.58
CA ASP A 571 -6.22 23.30 -17.83
C ASP A 571 -6.16 21.81 -18.15
N PRO A 572 -6.23 21.41 -19.44
CA PRO A 572 -6.04 20.01 -19.80
C PRO A 572 -4.67 19.46 -19.33
N PRO A 573 -4.58 18.18 -18.92
CA PRO A 573 -3.37 17.60 -18.33
C PRO A 573 -2.09 17.75 -19.18
N GLU A 574 -2.20 17.74 -20.51
CA GLU A 574 -1.06 17.89 -21.43
C GLU A 574 -0.29 19.21 -21.27
N PHE A 575 -0.92 20.25 -20.71
CA PHE A 575 -0.28 21.55 -20.44
C PHE A 575 0.52 21.59 -19.14
N LEU A 576 0.41 20.54 -18.31
CA LEU A 576 1.11 20.44 -17.04
C LEU A 576 2.59 20.10 -17.25
N PHE A 577 3.43 20.58 -16.34
CA PHE A 577 4.85 20.29 -16.32
C PHE A 577 5.18 19.47 -15.08
N GLY A 578 5.99 18.43 -15.28
CA GLY A 578 6.61 17.67 -14.22
C GLY A 578 7.88 16.99 -14.72
N MET A 579 8.55 16.30 -13.80
CA MET A 579 9.71 15.46 -14.13
C MET A 579 9.21 14.09 -14.61
N ASP A 580 10.05 13.44 -15.40
CA ASP A 580 9.80 12.17 -16.10
C ASP A 580 11.14 11.42 -16.14
N MET A 581 11.60 10.92 -15.00
CA MET A 581 12.97 10.42 -14.86
C MET A 581 13.16 9.01 -15.44
N ASN A 582 12.09 8.23 -15.52
CA ASN A 582 12.04 6.95 -16.22
C ASN A 582 11.88 7.11 -17.75
N ASN A 583 11.53 8.30 -18.25
CA ASN A 583 11.46 8.66 -19.68
C ASN A 583 10.37 7.94 -20.49
N ASN A 584 9.30 7.49 -19.83
CA ASN A 584 8.14 6.85 -20.47
C ASN A 584 7.11 7.84 -21.04
N THR A 585 7.42 9.15 -20.99
CA THR A 585 6.59 10.29 -21.45
C THR A 585 5.42 10.67 -20.56
N VAL A 586 5.27 10.02 -19.41
CA VAL A 586 4.34 10.37 -18.34
C VAL A 586 5.10 11.15 -17.28
N ILE A 587 4.42 12.04 -16.55
CA ILE A 587 5.03 12.75 -15.44
C ILE A 587 5.06 11.80 -14.24
N ASP A 588 6.24 11.55 -13.66
CA ASP A 588 6.46 10.60 -12.55
C ASP A 588 5.43 10.76 -11.41
N ARG A 589 5.01 11.99 -11.12
CA ARG A 589 4.06 12.29 -10.01
C ARG A 589 2.64 11.76 -10.23
N PHE A 590 2.30 11.40 -11.47
CA PHE A 590 0.97 10.95 -11.90
C PHE A 590 0.93 9.46 -12.22
N GLU A 591 2.06 8.78 -12.06
CA GLU A 591 2.16 7.36 -12.34
C GLU A 591 1.52 6.55 -11.22
N ASP A 592 0.80 5.52 -11.64
CA ASP A 592 0.19 4.46 -10.83
C ASP A 592 0.69 3.13 -11.42
N ASP A 593 1.02 2.14 -10.59
CA ASP A 593 1.33 0.81 -11.05
C ASP A 593 0.51 -0.31 -10.37
N ASN A 594 1.08 -1.48 -10.12
CA ASN A 594 0.41 -2.55 -9.37
C ASN A 594 1.48 -3.39 -8.66
N GLN A 595 2.47 -2.68 -8.11
CA GLN A 595 3.64 -3.20 -7.43
C GLN A 595 3.70 -2.61 -6.02
N ALA A 596 4.53 -3.17 -5.15
CA ALA A 596 4.70 -2.58 -3.83
C ALA A 596 5.43 -1.23 -3.93
N ASP A 597 5.01 -0.24 -3.13
CA ASP A 597 5.59 1.12 -3.04
C ASP A 597 7.00 1.13 -2.44
N TYR A 598 7.96 0.54 -3.15
CA TYR A 598 9.36 0.68 -2.83
C TYR A 598 9.85 2.06 -3.28
N PRO A 599 10.87 2.64 -2.62
CA PRO A 599 11.46 3.90 -3.10
C PRO A 599 12.08 3.81 -4.50
N TYR A 600 12.34 2.60 -5.00
CA TYR A 600 12.88 2.29 -6.34
C TYR A 600 12.26 0.98 -6.83
N LYS A 601 12.18 0.76 -8.15
CA LYS A 601 11.53 -0.43 -8.73
C LYS A 601 12.30 -1.74 -8.49
N LEU A 602 11.57 -2.86 -8.43
CA LEU A 602 12.12 -4.20 -8.22
C LEU A 602 13.04 -4.60 -9.37
N GLY A 603 14.24 -5.13 -9.07
CA GLY A 603 15.19 -5.54 -10.09
C GLY A 603 16.00 -4.39 -10.69
N HIS A 604 15.87 -3.18 -10.18
CA HIS A 604 16.64 -2.03 -10.65
C HIS A 604 17.91 -1.82 -9.82
N ARG A 605 18.98 -1.37 -10.48
CA ARG A 605 20.20 -0.89 -9.83
C ARG A 605 20.71 0.34 -10.57
N GLY A 606 21.02 1.39 -9.83
CA GLY A 606 21.48 2.63 -10.44
C GLY A 606 21.96 3.67 -9.46
N TYR A 607 22.19 4.85 -10.03
CA TYR A 607 22.45 6.07 -9.28
C TYR A 607 21.95 7.29 -10.07
N ASN A 608 21.67 8.36 -9.34
CA ASN A 608 21.45 9.68 -9.92
C ASN A 608 22.20 10.72 -9.09
N ALA A 609 22.92 11.61 -9.75
CA ALA A 609 23.66 12.65 -9.07
C ALA A 609 23.58 13.96 -9.84
N TYR A 610 23.45 15.07 -9.12
CA TYR A 610 23.46 16.40 -9.70
C TYR A 610 24.18 17.43 -8.82
N VAL A 611 24.66 18.48 -9.49
CA VAL A 611 25.16 19.69 -8.85
C VAL A 611 24.26 20.84 -9.27
N GLY A 612 23.70 21.53 -8.28
CA GLY A 612 22.90 22.73 -8.40
C GLY A 612 23.69 23.98 -8.02
N LEU A 613 23.44 25.07 -8.74
CA LEU A 613 23.95 26.40 -8.49
C LEU A 613 22.79 27.40 -8.48
N GLU A 614 22.60 28.10 -7.36
CA GLU A 614 21.71 29.26 -7.29
C GLU A 614 22.44 30.49 -7.86
N VAL A 615 22.20 30.79 -9.13
CA VAL A 615 22.88 31.87 -9.86
C VAL A 615 22.45 33.25 -9.32
N THR A 616 21.16 33.38 -8.99
CA THR A 616 20.57 34.54 -8.30
C THR A 616 19.40 34.05 -7.45
N PRO A 617 18.95 34.79 -6.42
CA PRO A 617 17.82 34.39 -5.59
C PRO A 617 16.61 33.94 -6.42
N GLY A 618 16.19 32.68 -6.26
CA GLY A 618 15.09 32.07 -7.00
C GLY A 618 15.40 31.62 -8.43
N THR A 619 16.67 31.60 -8.86
CA THR A 619 17.11 31.05 -10.14
C THR A 619 18.20 29.98 -9.93
N ASN A 620 17.85 28.72 -10.16
CA ASN A 620 18.72 27.57 -9.97
C ASN A 620 19.03 26.90 -11.31
N VAL A 621 20.29 26.50 -11.49
CA VAL A 621 20.73 25.64 -12.60
C VAL A 621 21.28 24.36 -11.99
N MET A 622 20.77 23.22 -12.41
CA MET A 622 21.24 21.90 -12.01
C MET A 622 21.74 21.15 -13.23
N VAL A 623 22.83 20.41 -13.09
CA VAL A 623 23.33 19.48 -14.10
C VAL A 623 23.51 18.13 -13.43
N GLY A 624 22.93 17.09 -14.01
CA GLY A 624 22.92 15.77 -13.42
C GLY A 624 23.03 14.62 -14.42
N ARG A 625 23.27 13.43 -13.87
CA ARG A 625 23.39 12.17 -14.57
C ARG A 625 22.66 11.09 -13.78
N LEU A 626 21.69 10.46 -14.43
CA LEU A 626 21.04 9.21 -14.04
C LEU A 626 21.64 8.07 -14.87
N ASP A 627 21.90 6.96 -14.21
CA ASP A 627 22.35 5.71 -14.80
C ASP A 627 21.67 4.57 -14.03
N GLU A 628 20.81 3.84 -14.71
CA GLU A 628 19.99 2.78 -14.16
C GLU A 628 20.00 1.59 -15.11
N ARG A 629 19.97 0.38 -14.54
CA ARG A 629 19.86 -0.86 -15.31
C ARG A 629 19.00 -1.88 -14.60
N LEU A 630 18.41 -2.75 -15.41
CA LEU A 630 17.77 -3.96 -14.92
C LEU A 630 18.81 -5.03 -14.55
N LEU A 631 18.55 -5.77 -13.49
CA LEU A 631 19.40 -6.87 -13.01
C LEU A 631 19.11 -8.20 -13.72
N ASN A 632 17.91 -8.34 -14.32
CA ASN A 632 17.47 -9.54 -15.04
C ASN A 632 17.77 -9.47 -16.55
N THR A 633 17.59 -8.32 -17.17
CA THR A 633 17.78 -8.13 -18.63
C THR A 633 18.93 -7.18 -18.92
N SER A 634 19.38 -7.10 -20.18
CA SER A 634 20.41 -6.13 -20.62
C SER A 634 19.79 -4.78 -21.01
N ARG A 635 18.84 -4.28 -20.21
CA ARG A 635 18.19 -2.98 -20.43
C ARG A 635 18.71 -1.92 -19.46
N GLU A 636 18.82 -0.69 -19.94
CA GLU A 636 19.43 0.45 -19.27
C GLU A 636 18.67 1.75 -19.57
N ASN A 637 18.63 2.65 -18.57
CA ASN A 637 18.20 4.04 -18.67
C ASN A 637 19.38 4.95 -18.29
N GLU A 638 19.89 5.65 -19.29
CA GLU A 638 21.00 6.57 -19.19
C GLU A 638 20.53 8.00 -19.53
N THR A 639 20.39 8.86 -18.52
CA THR A 639 19.94 10.24 -18.74
C THR A 639 20.95 11.27 -18.25
N THR A 640 21.43 12.14 -19.14
CA THR A 640 22.18 13.36 -18.75
C THR A 640 21.28 14.55 -18.92
N TYR A 641 21.07 15.32 -17.85
CA TYR A 641 20.07 16.39 -17.84
C TYR A 641 20.63 17.70 -17.30
N LEU A 642 20.02 18.79 -17.73
CA LEU A 642 20.12 20.10 -17.11
C LEU A 642 18.72 20.52 -16.68
N LEU A 643 18.59 21.14 -15.51
CA LEU A 643 17.35 21.74 -15.03
C LEU A 643 17.60 23.20 -14.65
N LEU A 644 17.02 24.11 -15.42
CA LEU A 644 16.95 25.54 -15.08
C LEU A 644 15.58 25.81 -14.48
N THR A 645 15.52 26.27 -13.23
CA THR A 645 14.30 26.81 -12.62
C THR A 645 14.53 28.28 -12.30
N SER A 646 13.55 29.13 -12.59
CA SER A 646 13.60 30.54 -12.23
C SER A 646 12.23 31.03 -11.83
N LYS A 647 12.09 31.46 -10.58
CA LYS A 647 10.90 32.13 -10.05
C LYS A 647 11.26 33.57 -9.71
N LYS A 648 10.59 34.53 -10.33
CA LYS A 648 10.80 35.96 -10.08
C LYS A 648 9.47 36.64 -9.78
N GLU A 649 9.39 37.18 -8.58
CA GLU A 649 8.27 38.02 -8.16
C GLU A 649 8.71 39.47 -8.28
N MET A 650 7.97 40.27 -9.04
CA MET A 650 8.23 41.70 -9.24
C MET A 650 7.01 42.50 -8.81
N PRO A 651 6.78 42.69 -7.49
CA PRO A 651 5.58 43.37 -6.98
C PRO A 651 5.40 44.78 -7.53
N GLU A 652 6.50 45.54 -7.71
CA GLU A 652 6.46 46.88 -8.31
C GLU A 652 5.89 46.91 -9.74
N LYS A 653 5.97 45.78 -10.45
CA LYS A 653 5.45 45.60 -11.80
C LYS A 653 4.13 44.83 -11.84
N ASN A 654 3.63 44.34 -10.70
CA ASN A 654 2.52 43.37 -10.60
C ASN A 654 2.73 42.19 -11.55
N LEU A 655 3.96 41.66 -11.55
CA LEU A 655 4.39 40.62 -12.47
C LEU A 655 5.03 39.48 -11.68
N TRP A 656 4.58 38.27 -11.93
CA TRP A 656 5.15 37.05 -11.44
C TRP A 656 5.52 36.15 -12.62
N VAL A 657 6.73 35.61 -12.62
CA VAL A 657 7.23 34.76 -13.71
C VAL A 657 7.86 33.51 -13.13
N ARG A 658 7.46 32.36 -13.66
CA ARG A 658 8.08 31.05 -13.41
C ARG A 658 8.52 30.45 -14.73
N LEU A 659 9.81 30.14 -14.84
CA LEU A 659 10.40 29.45 -15.98
C LEU A 659 11.01 28.14 -15.48
N VAL A 660 10.75 27.06 -16.21
CA VAL A 660 11.44 25.79 -16.09
C VAL A 660 11.94 25.39 -17.47
N ALA A 661 13.18 24.95 -17.57
CA ALA A 661 13.73 24.36 -18.79
C ALA A 661 14.55 23.13 -18.42
N ASN A 662 14.26 22.01 -19.09
CA ASN A 662 14.82 20.71 -18.83
C ASN A 662 15.25 20.02 -20.15
N PRO A 663 16.42 20.38 -20.70
CA PRO A 663 17.03 19.61 -21.79
C PRO A 663 17.73 18.37 -21.24
N ARG A 664 17.52 17.24 -21.91
CA ARG A 664 18.02 15.91 -21.55
C ARG A 664 18.56 15.19 -22.78
N LYS A 665 19.64 14.46 -22.59
CA LYS A 665 20.07 13.40 -23.52
C LYS A 665 19.78 12.07 -22.86
N VAL A 666 18.94 11.27 -23.48
CA VAL A 666 18.39 10.04 -22.92
C VAL A 666 18.76 8.87 -23.84
N LYS A 667 19.09 7.74 -23.24
CA LYS A 667 19.08 6.43 -23.88
C LYS A 667 18.40 5.47 -22.94
N ASP A 668 17.22 5.02 -23.32
CA ASP A 668 16.38 4.22 -22.44
C ASP A 668 15.64 3.12 -23.20
N ASP A 669 15.94 1.87 -22.86
CA ASP A 669 15.27 0.70 -23.40
C ASP A 669 14.53 -0.14 -22.34
N ILE A 670 14.32 0.41 -21.13
CA ILE A 670 13.52 -0.18 -20.06
C ILE A 670 12.04 0.18 -20.29
N PRO A 671 11.15 -0.77 -20.64
CA PRO A 671 9.73 -0.48 -20.77
C PRO A 671 9.12 -0.23 -19.40
N ASP A 672 8.39 0.88 -19.28
CA ASP A 672 7.74 1.28 -18.05
C ASP A 672 6.25 1.61 -18.25
N ASP A 673 5.43 0.56 -18.35
CA ASP A 673 3.98 0.66 -18.49
C ASP A 673 3.36 1.13 -17.17
N VAL A 674 2.45 2.11 -17.24
CA VAL A 674 1.79 2.71 -16.07
C VAL A 674 0.28 2.71 -16.21
N PHE A 675 -0.45 2.73 -15.10
CA PHE A 675 -1.85 3.10 -15.07
C PHE A 675 -1.97 4.62 -14.97
N LEU A 676 -2.94 5.20 -15.68
CA LEU A 676 -3.27 6.61 -15.57
C LEU A 676 -4.76 6.77 -15.33
N TRP A 677 -5.11 7.60 -14.36
CA TRP A 677 -6.48 8.06 -14.24
C TRP A 677 -6.83 9.01 -15.39
N VAL A 678 -7.79 8.62 -16.22
CA VAL A 678 -8.23 9.42 -17.37
C VAL A 678 -9.69 9.81 -17.21
N ASP A 679 -9.93 11.11 -16.97
CA ASP A 679 -11.26 11.70 -17.03
C ASP A 679 -11.67 11.97 -18.49
N ALA A 680 -12.34 11.02 -19.14
CA ALA A 680 -12.84 11.16 -20.51
C ALA A 680 -14.32 11.60 -20.54
N PRO A 681 -14.74 12.44 -21.50
CA PRO A 681 -16.15 12.78 -21.68
C PRO A 681 -17.06 11.55 -21.78
N GLY A 682 -18.17 11.58 -21.04
CA GLY A 682 -19.11 10.47 -20.88
C GLY A 682 -18.79 9.50 -19.73
N THR A 683 -17.63 9.62 -19.08
CA THR A 683 -17.17 8.78 -17.97
C THR A 683 -16.98 9.60 -16.69
N ARG A 684 -16.88 8.96 -15.53
CA ARG A 684 -16.49 9.62 -14.27
C ARG A 684 -14.99 9.48 -13.98
N GLY A 685 -14.21 9.24 -15.02
CA GLY A 685 -12.83 8.79 -14.89
C GLY A 685 -12.71 7.27 -14.71
N ASN A 686 -11.59 6.74 -15.16
CA ASN A 686 -11.17 5.36 -14.94
C ASN A 686 -9.64 5.23 -15.10
N GLY A 687 -9.03 4.29 -14.38
CA GLY A 687 -7.65 3.88 -14.63
C GLY A 687 -7.51 3.24 -16.02
N VAL A 688 -6.49 3.66 -16.78
CA VAL A 688 -6.17 3.17 -18.12
C VAL A 688 -4.71 2.75 -18.16
N LEU A 689 -4.46 1.48 -18.50
CA LEU A 689 -3.11 0.99 -18.78
C LEU A 689 -2.54 1.72 -20.01
N THR A 690 -1.52 2.53 -19.77
CA THR A 690 -0.78 3.28 -20.77
C THR A 690 0.56 2.61 -20.97
N ARG A 691 0.75 2.01 -22.15
CA ARG A 691 2.00 1.32 -22.47
C ARG A 691 3.08 2.30 -22.85
N ASP A 692 4.28 2.07 -22.34
CA ASP A 692 5.45 2.80 -22.77
C ASP A 692 5.80 2.42 -24.21
N GLN A 693 5.85 3.44 -25.06
CA GLN A 693 6.21 3.27 -26.47
C GLN A 693 7.72 3.23 -26.67
N LEU A 694 8.53 3.39 -25.62
CA LEU A 694 9.98 3.50 -25.66
C LEU A 694 10.42 4.62 -26.61
N VAL A 695 9.78 5.79 -26.49
CA VAL A 695 10.09 6.96 -27.34
C VAL A 695 11.51 7.46 -27.06
N ALA A 696 12.05 7.20 -25.88
CA ALA A 696 13.32 7.72 -25.40
C ALA A 696 14.54 6.80 -25.61
N ARG A 697 14.45 5.75 -26.47
CA ARG A 697 15.55 4.81 -26.78
C ARG A 697 16.91 5.43 -27.07
N ASP A 698 16.93 6.50 -27.86
CA ASP A 698 18.11 7.36 -28.00
C ASP A 698 17.59 8.71 -28.47
N VAL A 699 17.45 9.68 -27.57
CA VAL A 699 16.84 10.98 -27.87
C VAL A 699 17.56 12.15 -27.24
N PHE A 700 17.45 13.30 -27.90
CA PHE A 700 17.58 14.58 -27.24
C PHE A 700 16.18 15.11 -26.94
N ALA A 701 15.80 15.11 -25.66
CA ALA A 701 14.52 15.62 -25.17
C ALA A 701 14.70 17.04 -24.60
N ASN A 702 13.72 17.91 -24.79
CA ASN A 702 13.73 19.25 -24.19
C ASN A 702 12.32 19.69 -23.82
N THR A 703 12.12 19.96 -22.54
CA THR A 703 10.86 20.49 -22.00
C THR A 703 11.08 21.90 -21.46
N ILE A 704 10.29 22.87 -21.92
CA ILE A 704 10.28 24.24 -21.44
C ILE A 704 8.88 24.57 -20.97
N PHE A 705 8.76 25.09 -19.76
CA PHE A 705 7.51 25.57 -19.19
C PHE A 705 7.70 27.02 -18.70
N LEU A 706 6.83 27.91 -19.14
CA LEU A 706 6.83 29.32 -18.75
C LEU A 706 5.43 29.71 -18.28
N GLU A 707 5.34 30.25 -17.08
CA GLU A 707 4.13 30.82 -16.52
C GLU A 707 4.37 32.28 -16.16
N ILE A 708 3.45 33.14 -16.61
CA ILE A 708 3.48 34.57 -16.39
C ILE A 708 2.13 34.95 -15.82
N GLN A 709 2.13 35.61 -14.67
CA GLN A 709 0.94 36.22 -14.07
C GLN A 709 1.15 37.72 -13.99
N TYR A 710 0.16 38.49 -14.44
CA TYR A 710 0.21 39.94 -14.52
C TYR A 710 -1.09 40.58 -14.05
N ASP A 711 -1.03 41.44 -13.03
CA ASP A 711 -2.22 41.91 -12.31
C ASP A 711 -2.41 43.44 -12.32
N ARG A 712 -1.64 44.19 -13.12
CA ARG A 712 -1.66 45.66 -13.01
C ARG A 712 -2.94 46.32 -13.55
N PHE A 713 -3.38 45.92 -14.74
CA PHE A 713 -4.51 46.53 -15.44
C PHE A 713 -5.65 45.56 -15.63
N PHE A 714 -5.30 44.30 -15.86
CA PHE A 714 -6.19 43.20 -16.12
C PHE A 714 -5.46 41.93 -15.66
N PRO A 715 -5.99 41.20 -14.66
CA PRO A 715 -5.46 39.90 -14.25
C PRO A 715 -5.35 38.99 -15.47
N PHE A 716 -4.12 38.58 -15.75
CA PHE A 716 -3.79 37.84 -16.95
C PHE A 716 -2.73 36.78 -16.63
N THR A 717 -3.02 35.55 -17.02
CA THR A 717 -2.12 34.41 -16.84
C THR A 717 -1.82 33.78 -18.19
N THR A 718 -0.54 33.67 -18.53
CA THR A 718 -0.08 32.90 -19.68
C THR A 718 0.73 31.71 -19.19
N LYS A 719 0.40 30.52 -19.68
CA LYS A 719 1.24 29.31 -19.58
C LYS A 719 1.69 28.92 -20.98
N VAL A 720 2.97 28.65 -21.15
CA VAL A 720 3.55 28.11 -22.38
C VAL A 720 4.29 26.85 -22.02
N LYS A 721 3.99 25.76 -22.73
CA LYS A 721 4.72 24.49 -22.61
C LYS A 721 5.23 24.10 -23.99
N HIS A 722 6.50 23.73 -24.06
CA HIS A 722 7.15 23.27 -25.28
C HIS A 722 7.96 22.02 -24.97
N GLU A 723 7.59 20.91 -25.59
CA GLU A 723 8.29 19.63 -25.50
C GLU A 723 8.73 19.18 -26.88
N GLN A 724 9.93 18.62 -26.93
CA GLN A 724 10.52 18.14 -28.17
C GLN A 724 11.41 16.94 -27.88
N PHE A 725 11.20 15.86 -28.60
CA PHE A 725 11.99 14.63 -28.56
C PHE A 725 12.54 14.38 -29.96
N ASN A 726 13.83 14.63 -30.12
CA ASN A 726 14.53 14.40 -31.38
C ASN A 726 15.22 13.05 -31.31
N GLN A 727 14.83 12.13 -32.20
CA GLN A 727 15.42 10.80 -32.31
C GLN A 727 16.90 10.93 -32.72
N LEU A 728 17.77 10.21 -32.01
CA LEU A 728 19.19 10.08 -32.28
C LEU A 728 19.48 8.64 -32.79
N GLY A 729 20.60 8.46 -33.49
CA GLY A 729 21.06 7.13 -33.94
C GLY A 729 20.21 6.43 -35.01
N ASP A 730 20.46 5.13 -35.20
CA ASP A 730 19.79 4.27 -36.20
C ASP A 730 18.37 3.82 -35.76
N SER A 731 17.99 4.09 -34.50
CA SER A 731 16.66 3.87 -33.92
C SER A 731 15.55 4.69 -34.60
N GLY A 732 15.92 5.78 -35.30
CA GLY A 732 15.00 6.69 -36.01
C GLY A 732 14.19 6.06 -37.16
N GLY A 733 14.37 4.76 -37.44
CA GLY A 733 13.56 4.01 -38.40
C GLY A 733 12.16 3.66 -37.91
N LEU A 734 11.97 3.42 -36.61
CA LEU A 734 10.73 2.85 -36.05
C LEU A 734 9.70 3.92 -35.66
N GLN A 735 10.15 5.05 -35.11
CA GLN A 735 9.29 6.16 -34.67
C GLN A 735 9.66 7.48 -35.37
N ARG A 736 8.87 8.54 -35.20
CA ARG A 736 9.20 9.89 -35.67
C ARG A 736 9.48 10.81 -34.47
N ASP A 737 10.15 11.93 -34.70
CA ASP A 737 10.33 12.96 -33.68
C ASP A 737 8.98 13.38 -33.09
N GLN A 738 8.93 13.47 -31.75
CA GLN A 738 7.75 13.93 -31.02
C GLN A 738 7.89 15.41 -30.66
N HIS A 739 6.77 16.12 -30.74
CA HIS A 739 6.71 17.54 -30.44
C HIS A 739 5.37 17.92 -29.82
N PHE A 740 5.40 18.76 -28.80
CA PHE A 740 4.22 19.43 -28.24
C PHE A 740 4.53 20.92 -28.04
N PHE A 741 3.65 21.79 -28.51
CA PHE A 741 3.71 23.21 -28.21
C PHE A 741 2.32 23.71 -27.82
N GLY A 742 2.18 24.04 -26.55
CA GLY A 742 0.93 24.49 -25.93
C GLY A 742 1.04 25.92 -25.39
N VAL A 743 0.01 26.72 -25.61
CA VAL A 743 -0.15 28.05 -24.99
C VAL A 743 -1.54 28.16 -24.39
N VAL A 744 -1.62 28.49 -23.10
CA VAL A 744 -2.85 28.85 -22.41
C VAL A 744 -2.77 30.32 -22.04
N ASN A 745 -3.71 31.13 -22.53
CA ASN A 745 -3.90 32.50 -22.03
C ASN A 745 -5.21 32.56 -21.27
N LYS A 746 -5.22 33.16 -20.08
CA LYS A 746 -6.40 33.38 -19.27
C LYS A 746 -6.47 34.83 -18.86
N GLY A 747 -7.66 35.38 -18.88
CA GLY A 747 -7.93 36.72 -18.43
C GLY A 747 -9.30 36.82 -17.78
N GLU A 748 -9.37 37.49 -16.64
CA GLU A 748 -10.63 37.72 -15.95
C GLU A 748 -10.66 39.10 -15.28
N TYR A 749 -11.86 39.66 -15.14
CA TYR A 749 -11.99 40.97 -14.50
C TYR A 749 -13.34 41.11 -13.78
N ALA A 750 -13.32 41.07 -12.46
CA ALA A 750 -14.53 41.22 -11.65
C ALA A 750 -15.07 42.67 -11.69
N LEU A 751 -16.34 42.82 -12.03
CA LEU A 751 -17.04 44.09 -12.16
C LEU A 751 -18.32 44.09 -11.34
N SER A 752 -18.41 44.90 -10.29
CA SER A 752 -19.65 45.09 -9.55
C SER A 752 -20.40 46.32 -10.05
N PHE A 753 -21.62 46.13 -10.55
CA PHE A 753 -22.52 47.23 -10.92
C PHE A 753 -23.88 47.10 -10.24
N LYS A 754 -24.15 48.01 -9.30
CA LYS A 754 -25.34 48.00 -8.43
C LYS A 754 -25.43 46.72 -7.57
N LYS A 755 -26.34 45.82 -7.90
CA LYS A 755 -26.56 44.53 -7.21
C LYS A 755 -26.19 43.33 -8.10
N TRP A 756 -25.47 43.61 -9.18
CA TRP A 756 -25.01 42.59 -10.12
C TRP A 756 -23.49 42.58 -10.08
N ASP A 757 -22.93 41.38 -9.96
CA ASP A 757 -21.52 41.14 -10.15
C ASP A 757 -21.34 40.43 -11.49
N PHE A 758 -20.46 40.99 -12.32
CA PHE A 758 -20.14 40.48 -13.64
C PHE A 758 -18.71 39.96 -13.63
N LEU A 759 -18.51 38.79 -14.22
CA LEU A 759 -17.22 38.17 -14.39
C LEU A 759 -17.01 37.83 -15.87
N PRO A 760 -16.61 38.81 -16.71
CA PRO A 760 -16.06 38.55 -18.02
C PRO A 760 -14.74 37.78 -17.90
N ARG A 761 -14.61 36.74 -18.71
CA ARG A 761 -13.48 35.83 -18.77
C ARG A 761 -13.14 35.53 -20.22
N TRP A 762 -11.86 35.39 -20.50
CA TRP A 762 -11.35 34.97 -21.79
C TRP A 762 -10.26 33.93 -21.58
N LYS A 763 -10.37 32.79 -22.26
CA LYS A 763 -9.36 31.74 -22.28
C LYS A 763 -9.03 31.38 -23.73
N GLN A 764 -7.75 31.35 -24.05
CA GLN A 764 -7.24 30.85 -25.32
C GLN A 764 -6.42 29.59 -25.04
N LEU A 765 -6.65 28.53 -25.82
CA LEU A 765 -5.88 27.30 -25.83
C LEU A 765 -5.32 27.11 -27.24
N TYR A 766 -4.01 27.19 -27.37
CA TYR A 766 -3.31 26.78 -28.59
C TYR A 766 -2.58 25.47 -28.30
N ASP A 767 -2.69 24.52 -29.22
CA ASP A 767 -2.15 23.19 -29.06
C ASP A 767 -1.63 22.66 -30.40
N SER A 768 -0.36 22.31 -30.46
CA SER A 768 0.27 21.69 -31.63
C SER A 768 1.03 20.44 -31.22
N ARG A 769 0.61 19.28 -31.75
CA ARG A 769 1.17 17.97 -31.39
C ARG A 769 1.64 17.20 -32.60
N THR A 770 2.83 16.60 -32.48
CA THR A 770 3.32 15.54 -33.34
C THR A 770 3.63 14.33 -32.46
N PRO A 771 2.75 13.32 -32.40
CA PRO A 771 3.01 12.08 -31.66
C PRO A 771 4.21 11.29 -32.21
N ALA A 772 4.87 10.44 -31.41
CA ALA A 772 5.98 9.60 -31.87
C ALA A 772 5.54 8.49 -32.85
N ASP A 773 4.34 7.92 -32.64
CA ASP A 773 3.75 6.96 -33.56
C ASP A 773 3.39 7.62 -34.90
N ARG A 774 3.84 7.01 -36.00
CA ARG A 774 3.57 7.44 -37.38
C ARG A 774 2.12 7.17 -37.78
N GLY A 775 1.44 6.20 -37.17
CA GLY A 775 0.03 5.91 -37.37
C GLY A 775 -0.89 6.99 -36.80
N THR A 776 -0.47 7.67 -35.74
CA THR A 776 -1.23 8.76 -35.12
C THR A 776 -1.07 10.08 -35.89
N SER A 777 -2.19 10.76 -36.13
CA SER A 777 -2.23 12.03 -36.86
C SER A 777 -1.63 13.19 -36.04
N LYS A 778 -0.99 14.14 -36.73
CA LYS A 778 -0.52 15.38 -36.10
C LYS A 778 -1.69 16.36 -35.95
N THR A 779 -1.80 17.01 -34.81
CA THR A 779 -2.88 17.96 -34.49
C THR A 779 -2.31 19.38 -34.37
N GLN A 780 -3.11 20.37 -34.75
CA GLN A 780 -2.82 21.78 -34.51
C GLN A 780 -4.14 22.52 -34.39
N VAL A 781 -4.47 22.98 -33.19
CA VAL A 781 -5.78 23.49 -32.82
C VAL A 781 -5.63 24.80 -32.07
N LEU A 782 -6.56 25.72 -32.30
CA LEU A 782 -6.73 26.94 -31.52
C LEU A 782 -8.18 27.02 -31.06
N THR A 783 -8.38 27.14 -29.75
CA THR A 783 -9.68 27.34 -29.13
C THR A 783 -9.71 28.67 -28.41
N GLU A 784 -10.69 29.51 -28.73
CA GLU A 784 -10.94 30.79 -28.06
C GLU A 784 -12.27 30.71 -27.32
N ILE A 785 -12.23 30.92 -26.00
CA ILE A 785 -13.39 30.80 -25.11
C ILE A 785 -13.64 32.16 -24.47
N PHE A 786 -14.78 32.75 -24.78
CA PHE A 786 -15.27 33.97 -24.13
C PHE A 786 -16.42 33.63 -23.22
N SER A 787 -16.30 33.91 -21.93
CA SER A 787 -17.30 33.56 -20.92
C SER A 787 -17.71 34.81 -20.14
N LEU A 788 -18.99 35.00 -19.92
CA LEU A 788 -19.53 36.07 -19.08
C LEU A 788 -20.48 35.46 -18.08
N GLN A 789 -20.15 35.57 -16.80
CA GLN A 789 -21.08 35.25 -15.71
C GLN A 789 -21.63 36.54 -15.11
N ALA A 790 -22.91 36.51 -14.74
CA ALA A 790 -23.61 37.58 -14.06
C ALA A 790 -24.36 36.99 -12.85
N THR A 791 -23.97 37.40 -11.65
CA THR A 791 -24.58 36.96 -10.39
C THR A 791 -25.32 38.13 -9.75
N ARG A 792 -26.43 37.81 -9.06
CA ARG A 792 -27.19 38.78 -8.28
C ARG A 792 -27.85 38.12 -7.08
N ASP A 793 -27.59 38.69 -5.91
CA ASP A 793 -28.36 38.38 -4.72
C ASP A 793 -29.74 39.05 -4.80
N VAL A 794 -30.78 38.22 -4.84
CA VAL A 794 -32.17 38.68 -4.81
C VAL A 794 -32.54 39.04 -3.38
N ASN A 795 -32.14 38.20 -2.41
CA ASN A 795 -32.24 38.42 -0.97
C ASN A 795 -31.14 37.61 -0.24
N ARG A 796 -31.18 37.53 1.09
CA ARG A 796 -30.17 36.80 1.90
C ARG A 796 -30.07 35.29 1.62
N ASN A 797 -31.08 34.72 0.98
CA ASN A 797 -31.26 33.29 0.83
C ASN A 797 -31.35 32.88 -0.65
N ILE A 798 -31.58 33.81 -1.56
CA ILE A 798 -31.76 33.54 -2.99
C ILE A 798 -30.72 34.31 -3.79
N ASN A 799 -29.91 33.57 -4.52
CA ASN A 799 -29.04 34.11 -5.55
C ASN A 799 -29.53 33.69 -6.95
N PHE A 800 -29.26 34.52 -7.93
CA PHE A 800 -29.49 34.23 -9.33
C PHE A 800 -28.15 34.32 -10.06
N THR A 801 -27.84 33.33 -10.88
CA THR A 801 -26.63 33.29 -11.71
C THR A 801 -27.03 33.03 -13.15
N ALA A 802 -26.55 33.85 -14.08
CA ALA A 802 -26.66 33.63 -15.51
C ALA A 802 -25.27 33.61 -16.13
N GLY A 803 -25.07 32.74 -17.12
CA GLY A 803 -23.81 32.59 -17.84
C GLY A 803 -24.05 32.55 -19.34
N ALA A 804 -23.17 33.19 -20.10
CA ALA A 804 -23.04 32.99 -21.53
C ALA A 804 -21.59 32.65 -21.85
N GLU A 805 -21.36 31.61 -22.64
CA GLU A 805 -20.03 31.23 -23.10
C GLU A 805 -20.05 30.99 -24.60
N TYR A 806 -19.05 31.52 -25.30
CA TYR A 806 -18.91 31.39 -26.74
C TYR A 806 -17.50 30.89 -27.05
N GLU A 807 -17.45 29.72 -27.68
CA GLU A 807 -16.25 29.04 -28.09
C GLU A 807 -16.08 29.15 -29.60
N LEU A 808 -14.87 29.46 -30.05
CA LEU A 808 -14.44 29.37 -31.44
C LEU A 808 -13.35 28.31 -31.51
N PHE A 809 -13.59 27.28 -32.30
CA PHE A 809 -12.64 26.19 -32.53
C PHE A 809 -12.09 26.29 -33.95
N TYR A 810 -10.76 26.28 -34.06
CA TYR A 810 -10.05 26.32 -35.33
C TYR A 810 -9.10 25.12 -35.43
N ASN A 811 -9.29 24.29 -36.44
CA ASN A 811 -8.34 23.28 -36.84
C ASN A 811 -7.37 23.89 -37.86
N LEU A 812 -6.15 24.14 -37.41
CA LEU A 812 -5.12 24.82 -38.21
C LEU A 812 -4.40 23.86 -39.18
N ARG A 813 -4.77 22.57 -39.19
CA ARG A 813 -4.26 21.59 -40.16
C ARG A 813 -5.16 21.55 -41.38
N GLU A 814 -4.54 21.31 -42.54
CA GLU A 814 -5.30 21.03 -43.75
C GLU A 814 -6.09 19.72 -43.59
N ARG A 815 -7.32 19.74 -44.08
CA ARG A 815 -8.19 18.58 -44.11
C ARG A 815 -7.54 17.40 -44.84
N VAL A 816 -7.55 16.23 -44.20
CA VAL A 816 -7.02 14.98 -44.75
C VAL A 816 -8.18 14.05 -45.13
N ALA A 817 -8.07 13.35 -46.26
CA ALA A 817 -9.04 12.36 -46.71
C ALA A 817 -8.39 10.96 -46.81
N PRO A 818 -8.90 9.92 -46.12
CA PRO A 818 -10.07 9.94 -45.23
C PRO A 818 -9.82 10.71 -43.92
N LEU A 819 -10.90 11.20 -43.30
CA LEU A 819 -10.82 11.93 -42.03
C LEU A 819 -10.29 11.01 -40.93
N PRO A 820 -9.25 11.42 -40.18
CA PRO A 820 -8.81 10.70 -39.00
C PRO A 820 -9.93 10.65 -37.94
N PRO A 821 -10.00 9.59 -37.13
CA PRO A 821 -10.85 9.57 -35.94
C PRO A 821 -10.59 10.80 -35.05
N GLY A 822 -11.65 11.46 -34.59
CA GLY A 822 -11.55 12.65 -33.73
C GLY A 822 -11.21 13.96 -34.44
N TYR A 823 -11.10 13.98 -35.77
CA TYR A 823 -10.91 15.23 -36.51
C TYR A 823 -12.19 16.09 -36.43
N LEU A 824 -12.06 17.28 -35.86
CA LEU A 824 -13.09 18.32 -35.87
C LEU A 824 -12.71 19.39 -36.91
N GLU A 825 -13.69 19.83 -37.70
CA GLU A 825 -13.54 21.00 -38.58
C GLU A 825 -13.67 22.29 -37.76
N ASP A 826 -13.40 23.44 -38.39
CA ASP A 826 -13.65 24.74 -37.78
C ASP A 826 -15.13 24.90 -37.38
N GLY A 827 -15.38 25.54 -36.24
CA GLY A 827 -16.73 25.72 -35.74
C GLY A 827 -16.84 26.64 -34.56
N SER A 828 -18.08 26.76 -34.05
CA SER A 828 -18.35 27.52 -32.84
C SER A 828 -19.41 26.86 -31.97
N THR A 829 -19.28 27.08 -30.66
CA THR A 829 -20.23 26.59 -29.67
C THR A 829 -20.74 27.76 -28.83
N LEU A 830 -22.06 27.93 -28.76
CA LEU A 830 -22.72 28.90 -27.89
C LEU A 830 -23.40 28.18 -26.74
N ILE A 831 -23.01 28.50 -25.50
CA ILE A 831 -23.62 28.01 -24.28
C ILE A 831 -24.33 29.17 -23.56
N LEU A 832 -25.58 28.94 -23.19
CA LEU A 832 -26.35 29.83 -22.31
C LEU A 832 -26.80 29.03 -21.10
N ALA A 833 -26.53 29.54 -19.90
CA ALA A 833 -26.93 28.91 -18.66
C ALA A 833 -27.60 29.91 -17.71
N GLY A 834 -28.54 29.44 -16.92
CA GLY A 834 -29.17 30.22 -15.87
C GLY A 834 -29.60 29.33 -14.72
N GLN A 835 -29.33 29.77 -13.48
CA GLN A 835 -29.76 29.08 -12.27
C GLN A 835 -30.21 30.04 -11.17
N VAL A 836 -31.09 29.55 -10.32
CA VAL A 836 -31.48 30.17 -9.05
C VAL A 836 -31.04 29.22 -7.94
N ALA A 837 -30.20 29.70 -7.02
CA ALA A 837 -29.91 28.97 -5.79
C ALA A 837 -30.76 29.53 -4.63
N ASN A 838 -31.28 28.64 -3.79
CA ASN A 838 -31.96 28.95 -2.55
C ASN A 838 -31.28 28.25 -1.37
N ASN A 839 -30.74 29.01 -0.44
CA ASN A 839 -30.21 28.52 0.83
C ASN A 839 -31.27 28.68 1.92
N SER A 840 -31.72 27.58 2.50
CA SER A 840 -32.73 27.56 3.58
C SER A 840 -32.35 26.54 4.66
N SER A 841 -33.07 26.53 5.77
CA SER A 841 -32.89 25.52 6.81
C SER A 841 -34.15 24.67 6.94
N TYR A 842 -33.99 23.35 6.97
CA TYR A 842 -35.10 22.41 7.10
C TYR A 842 -34.70 21.22 7.98
N LEU A 843 -35.48 20.96 9.04
CA LEU A 843 -35.25 19.87 10.00
C LEU A 843 -33.81 19.80 10.57
N GLY A 844 -33.18 20.97 10.78
CA GLY A 844 -31.81 21.06 11.31
C GLY A 844 -30.70 20.95 10.26
N TYR A 845 -31.04 20.72 8.99
CA TYR A 845 -30.08 20.77 7.88
C TYR A 845 -30.10 22.14 7.20
N ALA A 846 -28.93 22.59 6.73
CA ALA A 846 -28.81 23.66 5.75
C ALA A 846 -29.06 23.05 4.36
N LEU A 847 -30.13 23.49 3.71
CA LEU A 847 -30.50 23.10 2.36
C LEU A 847 -30.01 24.14 1.35
N THR A 848 -29.33 23.69 0.31
CA THR A 848 -29.01 24.47 -0.89
C THR A 848 -29.74 23.86 -2.07
N THR A 849 -30.76 24.56 -2.58
CA THR A 849 -31.56 24.15 -3.73
C THR A 849 -31.15 24.94 -4.96
N ASN A 850 -30.69 24.29 -6.02
CA ASN A 850 -30.38 24.91 -7.30
C ASN A 850 -31.38 24.45 -8.36
N VAL A 851 -32.01 25.40 -9.05
CA VAL A 851 -32.88 25.14 -10.19
C VAL A 851 -32.30 25.87 -11.39
N GLY A 852 -32.03 25.16 -12.48
CA GLY A 852 -31.37 25.77 -13.62
C GLY A 852 -31.60 25.08 -14.94
N VAL A 853 -31.13 25.74 -15.99
CA VAL A 853 -31.15 25.27 -17.37
C VAL A 853 -29.86 25.71 -18.05
N ARG A 854 -29.31 24.83 -18.90
CA ARG A 854 -28.20 25.06 -19.80
C ARG A 854 -28.65 24.68 -21.21
N TRP A 855 -28.42 25.57 -22.16
CA TRP A 855 -28.65 25.34 -23.57
C TRP A 855 -27.33 25.48 -24.31
N VAL A 856 -26.99 24.48 -25.11
CA VAL A 856 -25.77 24.44 -25.92
C VAL A 856 -26.18 24.37 -27.38
N ARG A 857 -25.51 25.13 -28.24
CA ARG A 857 -25.63 25.04 -29.69
C ARG A 857 -24.25 24.96 -30.32
N GLU A 858 -24.03 23.89 -31.07
CA GLU A 858 -22.80 23.61 -31.79
C GLU A 858 -23.04 23.82 -33.28
N ASP A 859 -22.12 24.51 -33.95
CA ASP A 859 -22.16 24.80 -35.38
C ASP A 859 -20.75 24.61 -35.95
N PHE A 860 -20.47 23.38 -36.37
CA PHE A 860 -19.20 22.96 -36.98
C PHE A 860 -19.37 22.78 -38.48
N HIS A 861 -18.36 23.17 -39.27
CA HIS A 861 -18.39 22.98 -40.71
C HIS A 861 -18.57 21.49 -41.08
N GLU A 862 -19.39 21.25 -42.11
CA GLU A 862 -19.72 19.92 -42.64
C GLU A 862 -20.45 18.96 -41.68
N THR A 863 -20.78 19.41 -40.46
CA THR A 863 -21.61 18.68 -39.50
C THR A 863 -22.95 19.43 -39.35
N PRO A 864 -24.11 18.75 -39.29
CA PRO A 864 -25.37 19.41 -38.99
C PRO A 864 -25.30 20.10 -37.62
N ALA A 865 -25.71 21.37 -37.56
CA ALA A 865 -25.79 22.09 -36.30
C ALA A 865 -26.63 21.32 -35.27
N ALA A 866 -26.08 21.15 -34.08
CA ALA A 866 -26.71 20.42 -32.98
C ALA A 866 -27.12 21.39 -31.87
N SER A 867 -28.12 21.01 -31.09
CA SER A 867 -28.48 21.76 -29.89
C SER A 867 -28.90 20.83 -28.77
N GLU A 868 -28.42 21.11 -27.58
CA GLU A 868 -28.71 20.37 -26.36
C GLU A 868 -29.40 21.30 -25.36
N LEU A 869 -30.41 20.77 -24.66
CA LEU A 869 -31.04 21.44 -23.53
C LEU A 869 -30.93 20.54 -22.30
N PHE A 870 -30.20 21.00 -21.31
CA PHE A 870 -30.08 20.37 -20.01
C PHE A 870 -30.83 21.21 -18.97
N SER A 871 -31.74 20.61 -18.22
CA SER A 871 -32.45 21.27 -17.11
C SER A 871 -32.31 20.45 -15.85
N PHE A 872 -32.09 21.10 -14.71
CA PHE A 872 -31.85 20.42 -13.45
C PHE A 872 -32.54 21.09 -12.27
N ILE A 873 -32.84 20.27 -11.27
CA ILE A 873 -33.21 20.69 -9.92
C ILE A 873 -32.37 19.82 -8.98
N THR A 874 -31.45 20.45 -8.24
CA THR A 874 -30.60 19.77 -7.25
C THR A 874 -30.85 20.35 -5.88
N VAL A 875 -30.88 19.50 -4.87
CA VAL A 875 -31.05 19.89 -3.46
C VAL A 875 -29.95 19.21 -2.66
N PHE A 876 -29.06 20.01 -2.09
CA PHE A 876 -28.03 19.56 -1.17
C PHE A 876 -28.51 19.78 0.26
N ALA A 877 -28.27 18.81 1.15
CA ALA A 877 -28.57 18.91 2.57
C ALA A 877 -27.29 18.67 3.37
N GLY A 878 -26.81 19.70 4.06
CA GLY A 878 -25.62 19.64 4.89
C GLY A 878 -25.90 20.01 6.35
N LEU A 879 -24.97 19.65 7.25
CA LEU A 879 -24.93 20.24 8.58
C LEU A 879 -24.41 21.67 8.41
N GLY A 880 -25.17 22.68 8.87
CA GLY A 880 -24.81 24.08 8.65
C GLY A 880 -23.40 24.41 9.15
N THR A 881 -22.71 25.31 8.45
CA THR A 881 -21.33 25.74 8.75
C THR A 881 -21.19 26.59 10.02
N ASP A 882 -22.25 26.74 10.81
CA ASP A 882 -22.21 27.38 12.13
C ASP A 882 -21.76 26.37 13.21
N ARG A 883 -20.52 25.90 13.09
CA ARG A 883 -19.77 25.22 14.16
C ARG A 883 -18.37 25.79 14.29
#